data_AF-A0A938II50-F1
#
_entry.id   AF-A0A938II50-F1
#
_cell.length_a   1.000
_cell.length_b   1.000
_cell.length_c   1.000
_cell.angle_alpha   90.00
_cell.angle_beta   90.00
_cell.angle_gamma   90.00
#
_symmetry.space_group_name_H-M   'P 1'
#
loop_
_entity.id
_entity.type
_entity.pdbx_description
1 polymer ?
#
loop_
_entity_poly.entity_id
_entity_poly.type
_entity_poly.pdbx_seq_one_letter_code
_entity_poly.pdbx_strand_id
1 'polypeptide(L)'
;MNQARVVLSCVGVLMFGSVGAETPAQELTAITLFACDDQGQVDPSIRFNTGPVDAAYDLFVREVAEPSSATIVWLNDSADHTIRIPLKEGSHTYALHCDSERAWPRLGMNLFLDGNNGVPAVSVMAPMSQTDPPYPPFTANRAARTMGWPITDVPSSGSLAAGGYERGIWEFTSSHGTSRMKVTLVDFHGAIPTGDAMIDLVGPHALGASGKPDVVVFFTLRVEPAVDRPSDLWAWLQTVGGVTVGASDRRDVWKEGRDDRAIPQPFSFVIGDVPSAEFLKECRRTIERGDCDNGRAEHTVEYFDPRTGMLVRWDAVEYPEYRTVEWVVTIRNDGTEATPIVRDVRGLDCEFTRRPATRQFDLHYTRGDTCEANSFEPLVRPLRSGDECVLAPDGGRPTNGAFPYFNLRAGSEGVIVVVGWPGQWETRFIGTDETTVRVSAGQQTTRMRLEPGESIRTPRIVLQFAPEGDWVDSQNAWRRWMVEHNLPRPGGKPITAPMFNACSSHQFAEMTKANEQNQKEFIDSYLRKGLKIDYWWMDAGWYVGAAEKGWPWVGTWEVDRRPDRFPNGLRAVSDHGRAKGVKSIVWFEPERVAGGTWIATEHPEWVLGGGDGGLLNLGDPAAWDWLVNHIDSIITREGIDLYRQDFNIDPLDYWRRNDTEDRQGMTENRYVVGYLAYWDELLRRHPGMLIDSCASGGRRNDLETMRRAVPLLRSDYLFEPIGQQGHTYGLSFWLPFFGTGYTPSNTVGWGWGTGGISYDAYTRRSNMCPANTACFDFRAEVDDALIRKLYGEWLEVGPAFLGDYYPLTAHSLEPADWIAWQFHLRDSGRGMVQAFRRAESTFFGCEFRLRGLDADATYEVTNLDDASPVRMSGRQLMEGGLRIAIPGRPGAAVVAYRIVGDRAP
;
A
#
# COMPACT_ATOMS: atom_id res chain seq x y z
N MET A 1 -63.75 6.92 -0.79
CA MET A 1 -63.66 6.60 -2.23
C MET A 1 -62.45 5.68 -2.38
N ASN A 2 -62.63 4.35 -2.42
CA ASN A 2 -62.90 3.51 -3.61
C ASN A 2 -61.81 3.70 -4.70
N GLN A 3 -61.00 2.71 -5.11
CA GLN A 3 -60.89 1.26 -4.78
C GLN A 3 -59.39 0.87 -4.61
N ALA A 4 -58.91 -0.18 -3.91
CA ALA A 4 -59.43 -1.40 -3.27
C ALA A 4 -59.38 -2.74 -4.07
N ARG A 5 -58.82 -3.78 -3.43
CA ARG A 5 -58.65 -5.22 -3.81
C ARG A 5 -57.47 -5.55 -4.75
N VAL A 6 -56.51 -6.45 -4.45
CA VAL A 6 -56.40 -7.73 -3.67
C VAL A 6 -56.95 -8.97 -4.38
N VAL A 7 -56.05 -9.86 -4.85
CA VAL A 7 -55.99 -11.35 -4.74
C VAL A 7 -54.53 -11.73 -5.11
N LEU A 8 -53.67 -12.21 -4.20
CA LEU A 8 -53.43 -13.60 -3.75
C LEU A 8 -52.83 -14.60 -4.79
N SER A 9 -51.57 -14.95 -4.55
CA SER A 9 -50.91 -16.27 -4.70
C SER A 9 -51.33 -17.24 -5.81
N CYS A 10 -50.37 -17.59 -6.69
CA CYS A 10 -50.24 -18.97 -7.18
C CYS A 10 -48.78 -19.32 -7.51
N VAL A 11 -48.32 -20.48 -7.02
CA VAL A 11 -46.98 -21.02 -7.30
C VAL A 11 -46.88 -21.45 -8.76
N GLY A 12 -45.82 -21.02 -9.44
CA GLY A 12 -45.50 -21.42 -10.81
C GLY A 12 -44.00 -21.67 -10.95
N VAL A 13 -43.55 -22.89 -10.64
CA VAL A 13 -42.17 -23.32 -10.87
C VAL A 13 -41.93 -23.39 -12.38
N LEU A 14 -41.28 -22.37 -12.93
CA LEU A 14 -40.69 -22.42 -14.27
C LEU A 14 -39.20 -22.72 -14.12
N MET A 15 -38.91 -24.02 -14.00
CA MET A 15 -37.61 -24.59 -14.31
C MET A 15 -37.31 -24.39 -15.80
N PHE A 16 -36.88 -23.19 -16.18
CA PHE A 16 -36.03 -23.06 -17.36
C PHE A 16 -34.64 -23.50 -16.94
N GLY A 17 -34.34 -24.77 -17.19
CA GLY A 17 -32.97 -25.24 -17.15
C GLY A 17 -32.19 -24.44 -18.19
N SER A 18 -31.35 -23.51 -17.74
CA SER A 18 -30.29 -22.96 -18.55
C SER A 18 -29.38 -24.13 -18.93
N VAL A 19 -29.54 -24.61 -20.16
CA VAL A 19 -28.49 -25.35 -20.86
C VAL A 19 -27.21 -24.57 -20.63
N GLY A 20 -26.19 -25.22 -20.09
CA GLY A 20 -25.00 -24.55 -19.60
C GLY A 20 -24.46 -23.60 -20.66
N ALA A 21 -24.45 -22.30 -20.35
CA ALA A 21 -23.58 -21.39 -21.06
C ALA A 21 -22.17 -21.90 -20.77
N GLU A 22 -21.47 -22.39 -21.80
CA GLU A 22 -20.05 -22.66 -21.69
C GLU A 22 -19.40 -21.37 -21.17
N THR A 23 -18.57 -21.51 -20.13
CA THR A 23 -17.75 -20.41 -19.63
C THR A 23 -17.05 -19.78 -20.83
N PRO A 24 -17.12 -18.45 -21.04
CA PRO A 24 -16.41 -17.84 -22.16
C PRO A 24 -14.93 -18.19 -22.02
N ALA A 25 -14.43 -18.99 -22.95
CA ALA A 25 -13.00 -19.25 -23.06
C ALA A 25 -12.32 -17.91 -23.36
N GLN A 26 -11.08 -17.77 -22.92
CA GLN A 26 -10.29 -16.58 -23.21
C GLN A 26 -10.19 -16.39 -24.74
N GLU A 27 -10.49 -15.20 -25.27
CA GLU A 27 -10.57 -15.02 -26.73
C GLU A 27 -9.43 -14.14 -27.24
N LEU A 28 -8.75 -14.60 -28.30
CA LEU A 28 -7.89 -13.75 -29.12
C LEU A 28 -8.78 -13.01 -30.12
N THR A 29 -8.84 -11.68 -29.96
CA THR A 29 -9.88 -10.79 -30.53
C THR A 29 -9.35 -9.78 -31.55
N ALA A 30 -8.05 -9.48 -31.52
CA ALA A 30 -7.37 -8.76 -32.58
C ALA A 30 -5.87 -9.09 -32.63
N ILE A 31 -5.27 -8.89 -33.81
CA ILE A 31 -3.82 -8.90 -34.02
C ILE A 31 -3.44 -7.66 -34.84
N THR A 32 -2.33 -7.02 -34.50
CA THR A 32 -1.65 -6.09 -35.40
C THR A 32 -0.22 -6.53 -35.62
N LEU A 33 0.22 -6.54 -36.86
CA LEU A 33 1.57 -6.90 -37.29
C LEU A 33 2.21 -5.70 -38.00
N PHE A 34 3.47 -5.42 -37.74
CA PHE A 34 4.14 -4.24 -38.28
C PHE A 34 5.64 -4.43 -38.43
N ALA A 35 6.27 -3.75 -39.38
CA ALA A 35 7.73 -3.66 -39.38
C ALA A 35 8.18 -2.68 -38.29
N CYS A 36 9.34 -2.94 -37.69
CA CYS A 36 9.92 -2.05 -36.69
C CYS A 36 11.44 -1.93 -36.83
N ASP A 37 12.01 -0.92 -36.18
CA ASP A 37 13.46 -0.80 -36.00
C ASP A 37 13.97 -1.71 -34.86
N ASP A 38 15.27 -1.61 -34.55
CA ASP A 38 15.92 -2.33 -33.44
C ASP A 38 15.35 -1.97 -32.05
N GLN A 39 14.64 -0.85 -31.93
CA GLN A 39 14.00 -0.36 -30.70
C GLN A 39 12.52 -0.76 -30.60
N GLY A 40 11.99 -1.47 -31.60
CA GLY A 40 10.58 -1.82 -31.69
C GLY A 40 9.68 -0.67 -32.15
N GLN A 41 10.23 0.50 -32.48
CA GLN A 41 9.46 1.63 -33.01
C GLN A 41 8.91 1.24 -34.37
N VAL A 42 7.61 1.43 -34.56
CA VAL A 42 6.91 1.02 -35.78
C VAL A 42 7.34 1.84 -36.99
N ASP A 43 7.61 1.18 -38.12
CA ASP A 43 7.57 1.82 -39.43
C ASP A 43 6.08 1.96 -39.83
N PRO A 44 5.51 3.18 -39.83
CA PRO A 44 4.10 3.36 -40.15
C PRO A 44 3.76 3.02 -41.61
N SER A 45 4.76 2.77 -42.47
CA SER A 45 4.55 2.42 -43.87
C SER A 45 4.40 0.91 -44.14
N ILE A 46 4.62 0.04 -43.14
CA ILE A 46 4.48 -1.42 -43.25
C ILE A 46 3.72 -1.95 -42.03
N ARG A 47 2.40 -2.10 -42.15
CA ARG A 47 1.49 -2.45 -41.06
C ARG A 47 0.24 -3.20 -41.55
N PHE A 48 -0.18 -4.18 -40.77
CA PHE A 48 -1.24 -5.15 -41.08
C PHE A 48 -2.10 -5.42 -39.85
N ASN A 49 -3.38 -5.73 -40.02
CA ASN A 49 -4.30 -5.94 -38.90
C ASN A 49 -5.55 -6.79 -39.24
N THR A 50 -6.35 -7.11 -38.21
CA THR A 50 -7.57 -7.93 -38.29
C THR A 50 -8.84 -7.11 -38.05
N GLY A 51 -9.36 -6.41 -39.07
CA GLY A 51 -10.67 -5.75 -38.99
C GLY A 51 -10.94 -4.73 -40.13
N PRO A 52 -11.85 -3.75 -39.95
CA PRO A 52 -12.48 -3.05 -41.06
C PRO A 52 -11.55 -2.03 -41.71
N VAL A 53 -11.64 -1.95 -43.04
CA VAL A 53 -10.82 -1.16 -43.98
C VAL A 53 -10.37 0.20 -43.42
N ASP A 54 -9.15 0.22 -42.86
CA ASP A 54 -8.35 1.42 -42.66
C ASP A 54 -7.27 1.52 -43.75
N ALA A 55 -6.26 2.38 -43.58
CA ALA A 55 -5.18 2.55 -44.57
C ALA A 55 -4.03 1.51 -44.43
N ALA A 56 -4.25 0.42 -43.69
CA ALA A 56 -3.36 -0.72 -43.52
C ALA A 56 -3.77 -1.90 -44.43
N TYR A 57 -2.95 -2.95 -44.45
CA TYR A 57 -3.21 -4.16 -45.21
C TYR A 57 -3.90 -5.23 -44.34
N ASP A 58 -4.81 -6.02 -44.90
CA ASP A 58 -5.46 -7.11 -44.16
C ASP A 58 -4.46 -8.21 -43.77
N LEU A 59 -4.60 -8.71 -42.54
CA LEU A 59 -3.80 -9.81 -42.00
C LEU A 59 -4.57 -11.14 -42.10
N PHE A 60 -4.02 -12.10 -42.84
CA PHE A 60 -4.62 -13.43 -43.01
C PHE A 60 -4.19 -14.38 -41.88
N VAL A 61 -5.07 -14.64 -40.91
CA VAL A 61 -4.81 -15.56 -39.78
C VAL A 61 -5.34 -16.97 -40.08
N ARG A 62 -4.49 -18.00 -39.88
CA ARG A 62 -4.92 -19.41 -39.82
C ARG A 62 -4.26 -20.16 -38.67
N GLU A 63 -4.96 -21.09 -38.05
CA GLU A 63 -4.36 -22.06 -37.12
C GLU A 63 -3.63 -23.17 -37.91
N VAL A 64 -2.52 -23.67 -37.38
CA VAL A 64 -1.68 -24.71 -37.99
C VAL A 64 -1.93 -26.04 -37.27
N ALA A 65 -3.00 -26.74 -37.66
CA ALA A 65 -3.22 -28.12 -37.23
C ALA A 65 -2.12 -29.06 -37.80
N GLU A 66 -1.91 -30.20 -37.12
CA GLU A 66 -1.01 -31.27 -37.60
C GLU A 66 -1.32 -31.67 -39.07
N PRO A 67 -0.31 -32.10 -39.86
CA PRO A 67 -0.25 -31.90 -41.32
C PRO A 67 -1.16 -32.81 -42.19
N SER A 68 -2.39 -33.12 -41.75
CA SER A 68 -3.30 -34.06 -42.41
C SER A 68 -4.64 -33.47 -42.87
N SER A 69 -4.89 -32.16 -42.73
CA SER A 69 -6.03 -31.50 -43.40
C SER A 69 -5.66 -30.13 -43.99
N ALA A 70 -5.28 -30.13 -45.27
CA ALA A 70 -4.98 -28.91 -46.02
C ALA A 70 -6.28 -28.20 -46.48
N THR A 71 -7.00 -27.59 -45.54
CA THR A 71 -8.07 -26.63 -45.85
C THR A 71 -7.75 -25.32 -45.13
N ILE A 72 -7.41 -24.28 -45.89
CA ILE A 72 -7.18 -22.95 -45.32
C ILE A 72 -8.55 -22.38 -44.92
N VAL A 73 -8.81 -22.31 -43.61
CA VAL A 73 -10.02 -21.70 -43.06
C VAL A 73 -9.69 -20.27 -42.66
N TRP A 74 -10.46 -19.32 -43.20
CA TRP A 74 -10.36 -17.90 -42.87
C TRP A 74 -10.98 -17.67 -41.48
N LEU A 75 -10.21 -17.11 -40.54
CA LEU A 75 -10.63 -16.95 -39.13
C LEU A 75 -11.25 -15.59 -38.80
N ASN A 76 -11.27 -14.67 -39.76
CA ASN A 76 -11.90 -13.35 -39.61
C ASN A 76 -13.42 -13.47 -39.85
N ASP A 77 -14.22 -12.64 -39.17
CA ASP A 77 -15.66 -12.54 -39.41
C ASP A 77 -15.93 -11.73 -40.69
N SER A 78 -16.80 -12.23 -41.57
CA SER A 78 -17.11 -11.55 -42.85
C SER A 78 -17.87 -10.22 -42.73
N ALA A 79 -18.39 -9.87 -41.55
CA ALA A 79 -19.19 -8.67 -41.31
C ALA A 79 -18.39 -7.54 -40.63
N ASP A 80 -17.43 -7.86 -39.76
CA ASP A 80 -16.61 -6.88 -39.04
C ASP A 80 -15.08 -7.05 -39.25
N HIS A 81 -14.66 -8.11 -39.96
CA HIS A 81 -13.28 -8.49 -40.27
C HIS A 81 -12.39 -8.82 -39.05
N THR A 82 -12.96 -8.85 -37.83
CA THR A 82 -12.25 -9.19 -36.59
C THR A 82 -12.05 -10.70 -36.46
N ILE A 83 -11.11 -11.14 -35.63
CA ILE A 83 -10.97 -12.55 -35.26
C ILE A 83 -11.69 -12.83 -33.93
N ARG A 84 -12.19 -14.05 -33.77
CA ARG A 84 -12.77 -14.55 -32.51
C ARG A 84 -12.27 -15.96 -32.30
N ILE A 85 -11.05 -16.09 -31.76
CA ILE A 85 -10.37 -17.38 -31.61
C ILE A 85 -10.41 -17.76 -30.12
N PRO A 86 -11.21 -18.76 -29.71
CA PRO A 86 -11.25 -19.24 -28.34
C PRO A 86 -9.96 -20.00 -28.01
N LEU A 87 -9.19 -19.48 -27.06
CA LEU A 87 -7.99 -20.10 -26.52
C LEU A 87 -8.39 -21.19 -25.52
N LYS A 88 -8.07 -22.43 -25.86
CA LYS A 88 -8.31 -23.63 -25.03
C LYS A 88 -6.99 -24.08 -24.41
N GLU A 89 -7.05 -24.85 -23.33
CA GLU A 89 -5.85 -25.45 -22.74
C GLU A 89 -5.09 -26.30 -23.78
N GLY A 90 -3.80 -26.03 -23.95
CA GLY A 90 -2.98 -26.64 -24.98
C GLY A 90 -1.87 -25.75 -25.52
N SER A 91 -1.31 -26.09 -26.68
CA SER A 91 -0.40 -25.24 -27.45
C SER A 91 -0.93 -25.07 -28.86
N HIS A 92 -1.15 -23.82 -29.26
CA HIS A 92 -1.81 -23.42 -30.49
C HIS A 92 -0.82 -22.61 -31.34
N THR A 93 -0.44 -23.15 -32.50
CA THR A 93 0.42 -22.47 -33.46
C THR A 93 -0.44 -21.83 -34.55
N TYR A 94 -0.25 -20.54 -34.78
CA TYR A 94 -0.92 -19.76 -35.81
C TYR A 94 0.08 -19.32 -36.88
N ALA A 95 -0.40 -19.19 -38.11
CA ALA A 95 0.33 -18.63 -39.24
C ALA A 95 -0.42 -17.41 -39.78
N LEU A 96 0.30 -16.31 -39.93
CA LEU A 96 -0.13 -15.05 -40.52
C LEU A 96 0.49 -14.92 -41.91
N HIS A 97 -0.27 -14.53 -42.93
CA HIS A 97 0.25 -14.31 -44.29
C HIS A 97 0.09 -12.84 -44.66
N CYS A 98 1.15 -12.25 -45.22
CA CYS A 98 1.26 -10.81 -45.47
C CYS A 98 1.95 -10.53 -46.82
N ASP A 99 1.23 -9.96 -47.79
CA ASP A 99 1.82 -9.43 -49.03
C ASP A 99 2.65 -8.17 -48.71
N SER A 100 3.95 -8.20 -48.99
CA SER A 100 4.86 -7.07 -48.77
C SER A 100 6.03 -7.06 -49.75
N GLU A 101 6.06 -6.07 -50.64
CA GLU A 101 7.20 -5.83 -51.54
C GLU A 101 8.45 -5.25 -50.85
N ARG A 102 8.36 -4.91 -49.56
CA ARG A 102 9.44 -4.26 -48.78
C ARG A 102 10.16 -5.26 -47.88
N ALA A 103 11.44 -5.01 -47.63
CA ALA A 103 12.22 -5.79 -46.67
C ALA A 103 11.88 -5.37 -45.23
N TRP A 104 11.62 -6.35 -44.36
CA TRP A 104 11.36 -6.14 -42.94
C TRP A 104 12.67 -6.37 -42.17
N PRO A 105 13.32 -5.34 -41.61
CA PRO A 105 14.53 -5.53 -40.80
C PRO A 105 14.18 -6.26 -39.50
N ARG A 106 13.06 -5.89 -38.88
CA ARG A 106 12.41 -6.64 -37.79
C ARG A 106 10.90 -6.63 -37.95
N LEU A 107 10.32 -7.62 -37.31
CA LEU A 107 8.90 -7.92 -37.25
C LEU A 107 8.39 -7.60 -35.83
N GLY A 108 7.33 -6.80 -35.71
CA GLY A 108 6.62 -6.54 -34.46
C GLY A 108 5.19 -7.08 -34.51
N MET A 109 4.69 -7.60 -33.39
CA MET A 109 3.33 -8.12 -33.26
C MET A 109 2.73 -7.71 -31.91
N ASN A 110 1.47 -7.30 -31.95
CA ASN A 110 0.62 -7.14 -30.77
C ASN A 110 -0.57 -8.10 -30.84
N LEU A 111 -0.92 -8.71 -29.70
CA LEU A 111 -2.10 -9.57 -29.54
C LEU A 111 -3.06 -8.95 -28.54
N PHE A 112 -4.36 -8.91 -28.89
CA PHE A 112 -5.43 -8.33 -28.08
C PHE A 112 -6.37 -9.44 -27.61
N LEU A 113 -6.57 -9.51 -26.29
CA LEU A 113 -7.32 -10.58 -25.63
C LEU A 113 -8.58 -10.01 -24.97
N ASP A 114 -9.62 -10.83 -24.87
CA ASP A 114 -10.85 -10.57 -24.11
C ASP A 114 -11.58 -9.26 -24.52
N GLY A 115 -11.44 -8.83 -25.78
CA GLY A 115 -12.07 -7.65 -26.34
C GLY A 115 -11.49 -6.30 -25.89
N ASN A 116 -10.45 -6.28 -25.06
CA ASN A 116 -9.74 -5.04 -24.71
C ASN A 116 -8.77 -4.66 -25.83
N ASN A 117 -9.29 -3.94 -26.82
CA ASN A 117 -8.52 -3.60 -28.01
C ASN A 117 -7.74 -2.27 -27.90
N GLY A 118 -7.96 -1.48 -26.84
CA GLY A 118 -7.33 -0.17 -26.67
C GLY A 118 -5.88 -0.20 -26.17
N VAL A 119 -5.46 -1.32 -25.57
CA VAL A 119 -4.08 -1.59 -25.13
C VAL A 119 -3.79 -3.06 -25.43
N PRO A 120 -2.67 -3.41 -26.08
CA PRO A 120 -2.37 -4.80 -26.36
C PRO A 120 -2.15 -5.59 -25.07
N ALA A 121 -2.49 -6.88 -25.08
CA ALA A 121 -2.05 -7.79 -24.03
C ALA A 121 -0.57 -8.12 -24.28
N VAL A 122 -0.29 -8.86 -25.36
CA VAL A 122 1.06 -9.25 -25.77
C VAL A 122 1.64 -8.18 -26.70
N SER A 123 2.91 -7.80 -26.52
CA SER A 123 3.65 -6.88 -27.41
C SER A 123 5.07 -7.40 -27.60
N VAL A 124 5.42 -7.86 -28.80
CA VAL A 124 6.69 -8.57 -29.10
C VAL A 124 7.31 -8.14 -30.42
N MET A 125 8.61 -8.44 -30.57
CA MET A 125 9.39 -8.22 -31.79
C MET A 125 10.42 -9.33 -32.02
N ALA A 126 10.70 -9.65 -33.28
CA ALA A 126 11.66 -10.65 -33.71
C ALA A 126 12.48 -10.17 -34.93
N PRO A 127 13.76 -10.59 -35.07
CA PRO A 127 14.48 -10.47 -36.34
C PRO A 127 13.80 -11.30 -37.43
N MET A 128 13.77 -10.79 -38.65
CA MET A 128 13.21 -11.53 -39.80
C MET A 128 14.20 -12.62 -40.26
N SER A 129 13.76 -13.88 -40.41
CA SER A 129 14.61 -14.97 -40.91
C SER A 129 14.36 -15.27 -42.39
N GLN A 130 15.45 -15.53 -43.13
CA GLN A 130 15.43 -16.04 -44.50
C GLN A 130 15.98 -17.48 -44.61
N THR A 131 16.24 -18.13 -43.47
CA THR A 131 16.83 -19.47 -43.39
C THR A 131 15.95 -20.43 -42.60
N ASP A 132 16.10 -21.72 -42.87
CA ASP A 132 15.51 -22.82 -42.10
C ASP A 132 15.87 -22.74 -40.59
N PRO A 133 15.10 -23.43 -39.71
CA PRO A 133 15.33 -23.42 -38.27
C PRO A 133 16.77 -23.79 -37.84
N PRO A 134 17.28 -23.28 -36.71
CA PRO A 134 16.57 -22.53 -35.68
C PRO A 134 16.41 -21.04 -36.00
N TYR A 135 15.22 -20.49 -35.73
CA TYR A 135 14.94 -19.07 -35.88
C TYR A 135 15.55 -18.23 -34.73
N PRO A 136 15.84 -16.94 -34.96
CA PRO A 136 16.24 -16.03 -33.89
C PRO A 136 15.15 -15.91 -32.81
N PRO A 137 15.51 -15.78 -31.52
CA PRO A 137 14.52 -15.60 -30.46
C PRO A 137 13.82 -14.24 -30.58
N PHE A 138 12.54 -14.21 -30.23
CA PHE A 138 11.79 -12.97 -30.07
C PHE A 138 12.00 -12.36 -28.68
N THR A 139 11.74 -11.06 -28.58
CA THR A 139 11.77 -10.28 -27.34
C THR A 139 10.48 -9.48 -27.16
N ALA A 140 10.23 -8.98 -25.97
CA ALA A 140 9.11 -8.04 -25.73
C ALA A 140 9.39 -6.70 -26.44
N ASN A 141 8.43 -6.19 -27.22
CA ASN A 141 8.52 -4.87 -27.81
C ASN A 141 8.21 -3.82 -26.73
N ARG A 142 9.22 -3.00 -26.42
CA ARG A 142 9.22 -1.98 -25.35
C ARG A 142 9.25 -0.55 -25.89
N ALA A 143 8.96 -0.36 -27.18
CA ALA A 143 8.84 0.96 -27.76
C ALA A 143 7.81 1.80 -27.00
N ALA A 144 8.10 3.08 -26.80
CA ALA A 144 7.19 4.02 -26.14
C ALA A 144 5.82 4.11 -26.84
N ARG A 145 5.75 3.74 -28.13
CA ARG A 145 4.53 3.62 -28.92
C ARG A 145 4.63 2.41 -29.86
N THR A 146 3.58 1.59 -29.93
CA THR A 146 3.38 0.52 -30.94
C THR A 146 1.98 0.67 -31.54
N MET A 147 1.57 -0.20 -32.46
CA MET A 147 0.25 -0.08 -33.12
C MET A 147 -0.88 -0.71 -32.29
N GLY A 148 -1.91 0.07 -32.00
CA GLY A 148 -3.14 -0.36 -31.32
C GLY A 148 -4.18 -0.93 -32.29
N TRP A 149 -5.33 -1.33 -31.74
CA TRP A 149 -6.52 -1.64 -32.53
C TRP A 149 -7.64 -0.62 -32.25
N PRO A 150 -8.13 0.14 -33.26
CA PRO A 150 -7.66 0.22 -34.65
C PRO A 150 -6.26 0.84 -34.75
N ILE A 151 -5.60 0.67 -35.90
CA ILE A 151 -4.19 1.04 -36.12
C ILE A 151 -3.95 2.52 -35.81
N THR A 152 -3.37 2.75 -34.64
CA THR A 152 -3.04 4.05 -34.04
C THR A 152 -1.86 3.87 -33.09
N ASP A 153 -1.04 4.90 -32.90
CA ASP A 153 0.10 4.85 -31.98
C ASP A 153 -0.37 4.79 -30.50
N VAL A 154 -0.41 3.59 -29.91
CA VAL A 154 -0.72 3.34 -28.49
C VAL A 154 0.55 3.04 -27.69
N PRO A 155 0.58 3.21 -26.36
CA PRO A 155 1.68 2.67 -25.54
C PRO A 155 1.81 1.15 -25.71
N SER A 156 3.04 0.64 -25.72
CA SER A 156 3.29 -0.81 -25.60
C SER A 156 2.67 -1.37 -24.31
N SER A 157 2.39 -2.67 -24.27
CA SER A 157 1.68 -3.26 -23.12
C SER A 157 2.46 -3.06 -21.82
N GLY A 158 1.88 -2.27 -20.90
CA GLY A 158 2.49 -1.94 -19.61
C GLY A 158 2.46 -3.10 -18.60
N SER A 159 1.96 -4.28 -18.99
CA SER A 159 1.79 -5.42 -18.11
C SER A 159 3.11 -6.14 -17.82
N LEU A 160 3.75 -5.75 -16.72
CA LEU A 160 4.91 -6.45 -16.14
C LEU A 160 4.51 -7.76 -15.43
N ALA A 161 4.01 -8.73 -16.20
CA ALA A 161 3.85 -10.12 -15.77
C ALA A 161 5.01 -11.01 -16.29
N ALA A 162 6.24 -10.48 -16.29
CA ALA A 162 7.42 -11.19 -16.80
C ALA A 162 7.97 -12.21 -15.77
N GLY A 163 7.37 -13.41 -15.74
CA GLY A 163 7.71 -14.52 -14.86
C GLY A 163 8.67 -15.58 -15.42
N GLY A 164 9.73 -15.21 -16.16
CA GLY A 164 10.67 -16.20 -16.71
C GLY A 164 11.93 -15.61 -17.33
N TYR A 165 13.09 -16.21 -17.04
CA TYR A 165 14.41 -15.76 -17.53
C TYR A 165 15.02 -16.70 -18.59
N GLU A 166 14.21 -17.53 -19.22
CA GLU A 166 14.67 -18.49 -20.24
C GLU A 166 14.02 -18.21 -21.61
N ARG A 167 14.72 -17.43 -22.43
CA ARG A 167 14.67 -17.41 -23.92
C ARG A 167 13.28 -17.26 -24.56
N GLY A 168 12.77 -16.03 -24.65
CA GLY A 168 11.64 -15.71 -25.53
C GLY A 168 10.34 -16.35 -25.06
N ILE A 169 9.90 -16.00 -23.85
CA ILE A 169 8.63 -16.43 -23.27
C ILE A 169 7.93 -15.19 -22.72
N TRP A 170 6.65 -15.00 -23.03
CA TRP A 170 5.86 -13.86 -22.57
C TRP A 170 4.52 -14.33 -21.99
N GLU A 171 4.18 -13.91 -20.76
CA GLU A 171 3.06 -14.44 -19.99
C GLU A 171 1.98 -13.37 -19.71
N PHE A 172 0.71 -13.74 -19.83
CA PHE A 172 -0.45 -12.94 -19.41
C PHE A 172 -1.47 -13.79 -18.68
N THR A 173 -1.96 -13.26 -17.57
CA THR A 173 -3.07 -13.84 -16.79
C THR A 173 -4.23 -12.88 -16.86
N SER A 174 -5.37 -13.32 -17.40
CA SER A 174 -6.59 -12.50 -17.45
C SER A 174 -7.20 -12.34 -16.05
N SER A 175 -7.82 -11.19 -15.79
CA SER A 175 -8.57 -10.90 -14.56
C SER A 175 -10.08 -11.06 -14.70
N HIS A 176 -10.57 -11.41 -15.90
CA HIS A 176 -12.00 -11.51 -16.20
C HIS A 176 -12.46 -12.98 -16.23
N GLY A 177 -13.59 -13.25 -15.56
CA GLY A 177 -14.22 -14.58 -15.50
C GLY A 177 -13.82 -15.42 -14.28
N THR A 178 -14.52 -16.54 -14.10
CA THR A 178 -14.35 -17.46 -12.95
C THR A 178 -13.22 -18.48 -13.13
N SER A 179 -12.57 -18.50 -14.29
CA SER A 179 -11.42 -19.35 -14.58
C SER A 179 -10.33 -18.47 -15.17
N ARG A 180 -9.28 -18.18 -14.37
CA ARG A 180 -8.10 -17.50 -14.90
C ARG A 180 -7.32 -18.48 -15.77
N MET A 181 -6.97 -18.04 -16.96
CA MET A 181 -6.07 -18.75 -17.88
C MET A 181 -4.77 -17.96 -17.98
N LYS A 182 -3.65 -18.69 -18.03
CA LYS A 182 -2.32 -18.19 -18.30
C LYS A 182 -2.01 -18.42 -19.78
N VAL A 183 -1.92 -17.34 -20.55
CA VAL A 183 -1.48 -17.37 -21.95
C VAL A 183 0.00 -17.06 -22.00
N THR A 184 0.74 -17.95 -22.61
CA THR A 184 2.19 -17.90 -22.74
C THR A 184 2.56 -17.93 -24.20
N LEU A 185 3.06 -16.84 -24.77
CA LEU A 185 3.69 -16.87 -26.08
C LEU A 185 5.04 -17.60 -25.93
N VAL A 186 5.21 -18.71 -26.65
CA VAL A 186 6.40 -19.59 -26.57
C VAL A 186 7.21 -19.67 -27.87
N ASP A 187 6.67 -19.11 -28.96
CA ASP A 187 7.34 -19.00 -30.25
C ASP A 187 6.75 -17.81 -31.03
N PHE A 188 7.60 -17.08 -31.76
CA PHE A 188 7.23 -16.02 -32.68
C PHE A 188 8.38 -15.77 -33.65
N HIS A 189 8.16 -16.04 -34.94
CA HIS A 189 9.18 -15.87 -35.98
C HIS A 189 8.55 -15.59 -37.34
N GLY A 190 9.26 -14.84 -38.19
CA GLY A 190 8.94 -14.70 -39.60
C GLY A 190 9.81 -15.60 -40.46
N ALA A 191 9.21 -16.23 -41.48
CA ALA A 191 9.88 -16.95 -42.54
C ALA A 191 9.44 -16.45 -43.92
N ILE A 192 10.36 -16.40 -44.87
CA ILE A 192 10.03 -16.30 -46.30
C ILE A 192 9.92 -17.73 -46.83
N PRO A 193 8.75 -18.20 -47.32
CA PRO A 193 8.62 -19.56 -47.82
C PRO A 193 9.53 -19.81 -49.03
N THR A 194 9.99 -21.06 -49.19
CA THR A 194 10.74 -21.49 -50.38
C THR A 194 10.15 -22.79 -50.94
N GLY A 195 10.20 -22.95 -52.26
CA GLY A 195 9.70 -24.14 -52.96
C GLY A 195 8.17 -24.27 -52.98
N ASP A 196 7.67 -25.51 -53.09
CA ASP A 196 6.25 -25.83 -53.32
C ASP A 196 5.32 -25.54 -52.12
N ALA A 197 5.86 -25.04 -51.00
CA ALA A 197 5.11 -24.60 -49.82
C ALA A 197 4.58 -23.16 -49.92
N MET A 198 4.85 -22.47 -51.03
CA MET A 198 4.38 -21.12 -51.32
C MET A 198 2.85 -21.07 -51.46
N ILE A 199 2.20 -20.46 -50.48
CA ILE A 199 0.82 -19.98 -50.59
C ILE A 199 0.93 -18.48 -50.86
N ASP A 200 0.29 -18.01 -51.92
CA ASP A 200 0.30 -16.62 -52.39
C ASP A 200 -1.14 -16.08 -52.26
N LEU A 201 -1.39 -15.32 -51.18
CA LEU A 201 -2.71 -14.84 -50.76
C LEU A 201 -2.84 -13.34 -51.01
N VAL A 202 -3.50 -12.98 -52.11
CA VAL A 202 -3.75 -11.57 -52.43
C VAL A 202 -4.87 -10.99 -51.56
N GLY A 203 -4.68 -9.74 -51.14
CA GLY A 203 -5.64 -8.93 -50.39
C GLY A 203 -7.01 -8.76 -51.08
N PRO A 204 -7.97 -8.07 -50.44
CA PRO A 204 -9.36 -8.05 -50.90
C PRO A 204 -9.48 -7.64 -52.37
N HIS A 205 -10.27 -8.41 -53.11
CA HIS A 205 -10.68 -8.21 -54.51
C HIS A 205 -9.78 -8.76 -55.64
N ALA A 206 -8.83 -9.66 -55.38
CA ALA A 206 -8.21 -10.48 -56.45
C ALA A 206 -8.13 -11.98 -56.11
N LEU A 207 -8.46 -12.84 -57.09
CA LEU A 207 -8.49 -14.31 -56.97
C LEU A 207 -7.34 -14.99 -57.74
N GLY A 208 -6.15 -14.38 -57.74
CA GLY A 208 -4.98 -14.92 -58.42
C GLY A 208 -3.69 -14.42 -57.78
N ALA A 209 -2.67 -15.27 -57.78
CA ALA A 209 -1.34 -15.04 -57.24
C ALA A 209 -0.78 -13.63 -57.53
N SER A 210 -0.23 -12.97 -56.51
CA SER A 210 0.58 -11.74 -56.62
C SER A 210 1.81 -11.96 -57.50
N GLY A 211 2.29 -13.21 -57.59
CA GLY A 211 3.52 -13.59 -58.26
C GLY A 211 4.76 -13.30 -57.42
N LYS A 212 4.60 -13.06 -56.11
CA LYS A 212 5.65 -12.75 -55.15
C LYS A 212 5.49 -13.62 -53.89
N PRO A 213 6.56 -13.81 -53.08
CA PRO A 213 6.45 -14.52 -51.81
C PRO A 213 5.76 -13.67 -50.75
N ASP A 214 4.68 -14.19 -50.17
CA ASP A 214 4.14 -13.65 -48.92
C ASP A 214 5.16 -13.79 -47.79
N VAL A 215 5.19 -12.82 -46.88
CA VAL A 215 5.86 -12.96 -45.59
C VAL A 215 4.93 -13.79 -44.70
N VAL A 216 5.40 -14.98 -44.29
CA VAL A 216 4.63 -15.86 -43.40
C VAL A 216 5.21 -15.78 -42.00
N VAL A 217 4.37 -15.41 -41.04
CA VAL A 217 4.75 -15.25 -39.64
C VAL A 217 4.05 -16.31 -38.81
N PHE A 218 4.82 -17.04 -38.02
CA PHE A 218 4.32 -18.05 -37.10
C PHE A 218 4.39 -17.53 -35.67
N PHE A 219 3.41 -17.89 -34.86
CA PHE A 219 3.47 -17.71 -33.42
C PHE A 219 2.76 -18.85 -32.69
N THR A 220 3.25 -19.23 -31.51
CA THR A 220 2.65 -20.31 -30.71
C THR A 220 2.26 -19.80 -29.33
N LEU A 221 0.96 -19.92 -29.01
CA LEU A 221 0.41 -19.65 -27.68
C LEU A 221 0.25 -20.97 -26.93
N ARG A 222 0.94 -21.12 -25.80
CA ARG A 222 0.61 -22.14 -24.80
C ARG A 222 -0.38 -21.54 -23.81
N VAL A 223 -1.50 -22.22 -23.62
CA VAL A 223 -2.58 -21.82 -22.73
C VAL A 223 -2.68 -22.88 -21.65
N GLU A 224 -2.54 -22.46 -20.40
CA GLU A 224 -2.58 -23.32 -19.22
C GLU A 224 -3.61 -22.73 -18.24
N PRO A 225 -4.33 -23.54 -17.45
CA PRO A 225 -5.07 -23.02 -16.31
C PRO A 225 -4.13 -22.21 -15.44
N ALA A 226 -4.45 -20.94 -15.18
CA ALA A 226 -3.67 -20.18 -14.22
C ALA A 226 -3.97 -20.79 -12.86
N VAL A 227 -2.96 -21.48 -12.31
CA VAL A 227 -3.03 -22.01 -10.94
C VAL A 227 -2.86 -20.83 -9.98
N ASP A 228 -3.94 -20.05 -9.87
CA ASP A 228 -4.24 -19.38 -8.62
C ASP A 228 -4.19 -20.45 -7.54
N ARG A 229 -3.27 -20.30 -6.59
CA ARG A 229 -3.38 -21.02 -5.32
C ARG A 229 -4.77 -20.67 -4.79
N PRO A 230 -5.70 -21.62 -4.60
CA PRO A 230 -7.05 -21.27 -4.22
C PRO A 230 -7.01 -20.48 -2.91
N SER A 231 -7.37 -19.21 -3.00
CA SER A 231 -7.55 -18.34 -1.85
C SER A 231 -8.76 -18.84 -1.10
N ASP A 232 -8.47 -19.52 -0.02
CA ASP A 232 -9.43 -19.92 0.97
C ASP A 232 -8.92 -19.44 2.32
N LEU A 233 -9.55 -18.38 2.83
CA LEU A 233 -9.50 -17.91 4.21
C LEU A 233 -9.43 -19.09 5.17
N TRP A 234 -10.23 -20.12 4.92
CA TRP A 234 -10.35 -21.29 5.77
C TRP A 234 -9.16 -22.25 5.67
N ALA A 235 -8.43 -22.28 4.55
CA ALA A 235 -7.14 -22.96 4.43
C ALA A 235 -6.00 -22.19 5.14
N TRP A 236 -5.98 -20.86 4.99
CA TRP A 236 -5.02 -20.00 5.69
C TRP A 236 -5.23 -19.98 7.21
N LEU A 237 -6.47 -20.18 7.66
CA LEU A 237 -6.80 -20.32 9.08
C LEU A 237 -6.62 -21.75 9.59
N GLN A 238 -6.70 -22.78 8.74
CA GLN A 238 -6.30 -24.14 9.11
C GLN A 238 -4.79 -24.25 9.38
N THR A 239 -3.93 -23.50 8.68
CA THR A 239 -2.49 -23.40 9.02
C THR A 239 -2.23 -22.68 10.35
N VAL A 240 -3.17 -21.84 10.80
CA VAL A 240 -3.17 -21.11 12.09
C VAL A 240 -3.87 -21.92 13.20
N GLY A 241 -4.60 -22.97 12.80
CA GLY A 241 -5.42 -23.83 13.64
C GLY A 241 -4.78 -25.16 14.04
N GLY A 242 -3.50 -25.39 13.72
CA GLY A 242 -2.73 -26.49 14.30
C GLY A 242 -1.89 -27.40 13.37
N VAL A 243 -1.65 -27.08 12.08
CA VAL A 243 -0.59 -27.74 11.29
C VAL A 243 0.16 -26.76 10.34
N THR A 244 1.43 -26.55 10.65
CA THR A 244 2.56 -25.94 9.90
C THR A 244 2.35 -24.93 8.78
N VAL A 245 2.85 -23.71 9.01
CA VAL A 245 3.17 -22.69 8.00
C VAL A 245 4.34 -23.16 7.12
N GLY A 246 4.25 -23.02 5.79
CA GLY A 246 5.39 -23.24 4.89
C GLY A 246 5.06 -23.06 3.41
N ALA A 247 5.99 -22.48 2.64
CA ALA A 247 5.74 -22.11 1.24
C ALA A 247 5.63 -23.27 0.23
N SER A 248 5.88 -24.52 0.66
CA SER A 248 6.13 -25.66 -0.22
C SER A 248 5.10 -26.79 -0.13
N ASP A 249 3.82 -26.49 0.12
CA ASP A 249 2.74 -27.46 -0.11
C ASP A 249 2.41 -27.59 -1.62
N ARG A 250 3.47 -27.80 -2.41
CA ARG A 250 3.38 -28.26 -3.79
C ARG A 250 3.12 -29.76 -3.75
N ARG A 251 1.85 -30.13 -3.67
CA ARG A 251 1.37 -31.44 -4.12
C ARG A 251 -0.11 -31.37 -4.46
N ASP A 252 -0.45 -31.93 -5.61
CA ASP A 252 -1.75 -31.80 -6.29
C ASP A 252 -2.85 -32.68 -5.65
N VAL A 253 -3.04 -32.54 -4.35
CA VAL A 253 -3.97 -33.35 -3.54
C VAL A 253 -4.79 -32.47 -2.57
N TRP A 254 -5.13 -31.25 -3.01
CA TRP A 254 -6.16 -30.42 -2.37
C TRP A 254 -7.54 -31.04 -2.63
N LYS A 255 -7.89 -32.08 -1.88
CA LYS A 255 -9.17 -32.79 -2.08
C LYS A 255 -10.36 -31.93 -1.70
N GLU A 256 -11.29 -31.82 -2.64
CA GLU A 256 -12.67 -31.41 -2.39
C GLU A 256 -13.29 -32.32 -1.31
N GLY A 257 -13.51 -31.75 -0.14
CA GLY A 257 -13.93 -32.49 1.06
C GLY A 257 -13.77 -31.70 2.35
N ARG A 258 -13.86 -30.36 2.28
CA ARG A 258 -13.81 -29.49 3.46
C ARG A 258 -15.12 -29.64 4.25
N ASP A 259 -15.01 -29.80 5.56
CA ASP A 259 -16.12 -29.53 6.48
C ASP A 259 -15.95 -28.13 7.04
N ASP A 260 -16.71 -27.17 6.51
CA ASP A 260 -16.67 -25.78 6.98
C ASP A 260 -17.01 -25.64 8.47
N ARG A 261 -17.60 -26.67 9.09
CA ARG A 261 -17.90 -26.72 10.53
C ARG A 261 -16.66 -26.99 11.38
N ALA A 262 -15.59 -27.54 10.81
CA ALA A 262 -14.37 -27.92 11.52
C ALA A 262 -13.31 -26.79 11.63
N ILE A 263 -13.61 -25.61 11.10
CA ILE A 263 -12.69 -24.47 11.06
C ILE A 263 -12.50 -23.89 12.48
N PRO A 264 -11.27 -23.89 13.03
CA PRO A 264 -11.00 -23.29 14.34
C PRO A 264 -11.13 -21.77 14.28
N GLN A 265 -11.71 -21.18 15.32
CA GLN A 265 -11.83 -19.74 15.43
C GLN A 265 -10.47 -19.14 15.84
N PRO A 266 -9.92 -18.16 15.12
CA PRO A 266 -8.62 -17.58 15.44
C PRO A 266 -8.70 -16.54 16.56
N PHE A 267 -9.78 -16.52 17.34
CA PHE A 267 -10.10 -15.53 18.35
C PHE A 267 -10.69 -16.22 19.58
N SER A 268 -10.56 -15.59 20.74
CA SER A 268 -11.06 -16.16 22.00
C SER A 268 -11.71 -15.12 22.91
N PHE A 269 -12.60 -15.59 23.77
CA PHE A 269 -13.18 -14.84 24.88
C PHE A 269 -13.75 -15.84 25.90
N VAL A 270 -14.16 -15.36 27.07
CA VAL A 270 -14.95 -16.15 28.04
C VAL A 270 -16.24 -15.40 28.35
N ILE A 271 -17.38 -16.10 28.34
CA ILE A 271 -18.68 -15.57 28.76
C ILE A 271 -19.14 -16.27 30.04
N GLY A 272 -19.21 -15.50 31.14
CA GLY A 272 -19.30 -16.05 32.49
C GLY A 272 -18.07 -16.91 32.78
N ASP A 273 -18.29 -18.22 32.86
CA ASP A 273 -17.25 -19.25 33.04
C ASP A 273 -17.08 -20.16 31.80
N VAL A 274 -17.77 -19.86 30.69
CA VAL A 274 -17.75 -20.68 29.46
C VAL A 274 -16.80 -20.08 28.43
N PRO A 275 -15.73 -20.80 28.01
CA PRO A 275 -14.86 -20.35 26.92
C PRO A 275 -15.61 -20.27 25.58
N SER A 276 -15.23 -19.33 24.73
CA SER A 276 -15.78 -19.11 23.38
C SER A 276 -15.84 -20.40 22.56
N ALA A 277 -14.79 -21.22 22.59
CA ALA A 277 -14.73 -22.48 21.86
C ALA A 277 -15.84 -23.48 22.24
N GLU A 278 -16.37 -23.44 23.47
CA GLU A 278 -17.52 -24.24 23.88
C GLU A 278 -18.85 -23.49 23.63
N PHE A 279 -18.89 -22.19 23.92
CA PHE A 279 -20.07 -21.35 23.70
C PHE A 279 -20.52 -21.34 22.22
N LEU A 280 -19.58 -21.20 21.28
CA LEU A 280 -19.86 -21.08 19.85
C LEU A 280 -20.38 -22.39 19.21
N LYS A 281 -20.13 -23.57 19.82
CA LYS A 281 -20.69 -24.86 19.37
C LYS A 281 -22.20 -24.93 19.53
N GLU A 282 -22.73 -24.25 20.54
CA GLU A 282 -24.17 -24.18 20.85
C GLU A 282 -24.90 -23.09 20.05
N CYS A 283 -24.16 -22.23 19.34
CA CYS A 283 -24.72 -21.13 18.57
C CYS A 283 -25.20 -21.59 17.19
N ARG A 284 -26.26 -20.95 16.69
CA ARG A 284 -26.63 -21.05 15.27
C ARG A 284 -25.60 -20.26 14.46
N ARG A 285 -24.80 -20.96 13.65
CA ARG A 285 -23.83 -20.36 12.73
C ARG A 285 -24.44 -20.06 11.37
N THR A 286 -24.09 -18.91 10.78
CA THR A 286 -24.25 -18.60 9.36
C THR A 286 -22.89 -18.19 8.77
N ILE A 287 -22.72 -18.36 7.46
CA ILE A 287 -21.52 -17.99 6.71
C ILE A 287 -22.00 -17.32 5.43
N GLU A 288 -21.50 -16.12 5.16
CA GLU A 288 -21.69 -15.40 3.92
C GLU A 288 -20.32 -15.11 3.31
N ARG A 289 -20.23 -15.19 1.98
CA ARG A 289 -19.03 -14.87 1.20
C ARG A 289 -19.44 -13.93 0.07
N GLY A 290 -18.69 -12.84 -0.09
CA GLY A 290 -18.84 -11.89 -1.19
C GLY A 290 -17.52 -11.74 -1.96
N ASP A 291 -17.60 -11.52 -3.26
CA ASP A 291 -16.47 -11.08 -4.07
C ASP A 291 -16.45 -9.54 -4.10
N CYS A 292 -15.27 -8.96 -3.98
CA CYS A 292 -15.07 -7.51 -3.82
C CYS A 292 -14.20 -6.94 -4.93
N ASP A 293 -14.21 -5.61 -5.06
CA ASP A 293 -13.35 -4.90 -6.02
C ASP A 293 -11.89 -5.34 -5.93
N ASN A 294 -11.27 -5.50 -7.10
CA ASN A 294 -9.86 -5.86 -7.31
C ASN A 294 -9.47 -7.27 -6.80
N GLY A 295 -10.37 -8.25 -6.91
CA GLY A 295 -10.04 -9.67 -6.66
C GLY A 295 -9.83 -10.03 -5.19
N ARG A 296 -10.44 -9.26 -4.29
CA ARG A 296 -10.52 -9.55 -2.85
C ARG A 296 -11.79 -10.34 -2.55
N ALA A 297 -11.78 -11.10 -1.46
CA ALA A 297 -12.97 -11.81 -0.97
C ALA A 297 -13.33 -11.35 0.44
N GLU A 298 -14.60 -11.06 0.68
CA GLU A 298 -15.18 -10.77 1.99
C GLU A 298 -15.87 -12.01 2.54
N HIS A 299 -15.72 -12.23 3.84
CA HIS A 299 -16.35 -13.32 4.56
C HIS A 299 -16.96 -12.79 5.86
N THR A 300 -18.25 -13.07 6.07
CA THR A 300 -18.93 -12.82 7.33
C THR A 300 -19.35 -14.15 7.93
N VAL A 301 -18.98 -14.40 9.19
CA VAL A 301 -19.48 -15.53 9.97
C VAL A 301 -20.18 -15.01 11.21
N GLU A 302 -21.46 -15.34 11.35
CA GLU A 302 -22.25 -14.97 12.52
C GLU A 302 -22.59 -16.21 13.35
N TYR A 303 -22.45 -16.09 14.67
CA TYR A 303 -22.83 -17.08 15.67
C TYR A 303 -23.87 -16.44 16.59
N PHE A 304 -25.12 -16.92 16.50
CA PHE A 304 -26.23 -16.42 17.30
C PHE A 304 -26.65 -17.45 18.35
N ASP A 305 -26.63 -17.07 19.64
CA ASP A 305 -27.17 -17.90 20.72
C ASP A 305 -28.65 -17.58 20.96
N PRO A 306 -29.59 -18.45 20.56
CA PRO A 306 -31.02 -18.19 20.69
C PRO A 306 -31.53 -18.18 22.14
N ARG A 307 -30.70 -18.56 23.12
CA ARG A 307 -31.06 -18.56 24.55
C ARG A 307 -30.85 -17.19 25.21
N THR A 308 -29.74 -16.52 24.89
CA THR A 308 -29.38 -15.21 25.45
C THR A 308 -29.67 -14.05 24.51
N GLY A 309 -29.78 -14.31 23.20
CA GLY A 309 -29.80 -13.26 22.18
C GLY A 309 -28.42 -12.68 21.88
N MET A 310 -27.32 -13.29 22.36
CA MET A 310 -25.98 -12.80 22.01
C MET A 310 -25.61 -13.16 20.57
N LEU A 311 -25.06 -12.18 19.85
CA LEU A 311 -24.51 -12.32 18.51
C LEU A 311 -22.99 -12.11 18.55
N VAL A 312 -22.24 -13.07 18.02
CA VAL A 312 -20.81 -12.92 17.71
C VAL A 312 -20.66 -12.91 16.19
N ARG A 313 -20.21 -11.78 15.64
CA ARG A 313 -20.01 -11.58 14.20
C ARG A 313 -18.53 -11.43 13.92
N TRP A 314 -18.04 -12.14 12.91
CA TRP A 314 -16.65 -12.12 12.46
C TRP A 314 -16.63 -11.72 11.00
N ASP A 315 -16.07 -10.56 10.71
CA ASP A 315 -15.92 -10.01 9.35
C ASP A 315 -14.45 -10.07 8.95
N ALA A 316 -14.13 -10.71 7.83
CA ALA A 316 -12.79 -10.93 7.32
C ALA A 316 -12.67 -10.55 5.84
N VAL A 317 -11.48 -10.10 5.42
CA VAL A 317 -11.14 -9.75 4.03
C VAL A 317 -9.86 -10.46 3.62
N GLU A 318 -9.89 -11.17 2.49
CA GLU A 318 -8.74 -11.77 1.84
C GLU A 318 -8.14 -10.87 0.75
N TYR A 319 -6.80 -10.87 0.66
CA TYR A 319 -6.00 -10.27 -0.41
C TYR A 319 -5.10 -11.38 -1.00
N PRO A 320 -5.62 -12.18 -1.97
CA PRO A 320 -4.93 -13.37 -2.48
C PRO A 320 -3.51 -13.09 -3.02
N GLU A 321 -3.36 -12.01 -3.79
CA GLU A 321 -2.08 -11.56 -4.37
C GLU A 321 -1.00 -11.36 -3.29
N TYR A 322 -1.40 -10.79 -2.15
CA TYR A 322 -0.53 -10.46 -1.04
C TYR A 322 -0.48 -11.54 0.05
N ARG A 323 -1.16 -12.68 -0.14
CA ARG A 323 -1.31 -13.75 0.88
C ARG A 323 -1.69 -13.19 2.25
N THR A 324 -2.56 -12.19 2.25
CA THR A 324 -2.92 -11.41 3.44
C THR A 324 -4.39 -11.61 3.75
N VAL A 325 -4.69 -11.80 5.02
CA VAL A 325 -6.04 -11.79 5.57
C VAL A 325 -6.11 -10.79 6.70
N GLU A 326 -7.20 -10.05 6.78
CA GLU A 326 -7.52 -9.22 7.94
C GLU A 326 -8.92 -9.51 8.48
N TRP A 327 -9.16 -9.28 9.76
CA TRP A 327 -10.50 -9.42 10.34
C TRP A 327 -10.76 -8.59 11.59
N VAL A 328 -12.03 -8.46 11.94
CA VAL A 328 -12.56 -7.93 13.21
C VAL A 328 -13.63 -8.89 13.73
N VAL A 329 -13.71 -9.03 15.06
CA VAL A 329 -14.81 -9.75 15.73
C VAL A 329 -15.61 -8.75 16.56
N THR A 330 -16.93 -8.76 16.38
CA THR A 330 -17.91 -7.96 17.11
C THR A 330 -18.77 -8.86 18.00
N ILE A 331 -18.96 -8.49 19.26
CA ILE A 331 -19.86 -9.17 20.21
C ILE A 331 -20.97 -8.17 20.56
N ARG A 332 -22.23 -8.55 20.34
CA ARG A 332 -23.42 -7.70 20.55
C ARG A 332 -24.49 -8.44 21.35
N ASN A 333 -25.18 -7.73 22.23
CA ASN A 333 -26.32 -8.26 22.98
C ASN A 333 -27.65 -7.85 22.32
N ASP A 334 -28.32 -8.79 21.65
CA ASP A 334 -29.67 -8.60 21.08
C ASP A 334 -30.77 -9.18 21.98
N GLY A 335 -30.39 -9.65 23.18
CA GLY A 335 -31.32 -10.08 24.21
C GLY A 335 -32.03 -8.92 24.91
N THR A 336 -32.95 -9.27 25.80
CA THR A 336 -33.69 -8.31 26.64
C THR A 336 -33.10 -8.13 28.04
N GLU A 337 -32.07 -8.91 28.38
CA GLU A 337 -31.36 -8.86 29.66
C GLU A 337 -29.86 -8.66 29.42
N ALA A 338 -29.15 -8.14 30.43
CA ALA A 338 -27.72 -7.92 30.35
C ALA A 338 -26.95 -9.26 30.36
N THR A 339 -25.88 -9.35 29.56
CA THR A 339 -25.12 -10.61 29.41
C THR A 339 -24.46 -11.05 30.73
N PRO A 340 -24.07 -12.34 30.86
CA PRO A 340 -22.95 -12.71 31.71
C PRO A 340 -21.70 -11.89 31.37
N ILE A 341 -20.74 -11.80 32.29
CA ILE A 341 -19.49 -11.07 32.06
C ILE A 341 -18.74 -11.66 30.86
N VAL A 342 -18.52 -10.84 29.83
CA VAL A 342 -17.63 -11.15 28.70
C VAL A 342 -16.24 -10.64 29.05
N ARG A 343 -15.24 -11.52 29.04
CA ARG A 343 -13.87 -11.20 29.42
C ARG A 343 -12.82 -11.88 28.55
N ASP A 344 -11.58 -11.43 28.70
CA ASP A 344 -10.40 -12.00 28.02
C ASP A 344 -10.58 -12.05 26.49
N VAL A 345 -11.18 -11.01 25.92
CA VAL A 345 -11.53 -10.91 24.50
C VAL A 345 -10.26 -10.64 23.67
N ARG A 346 -9.85 -11.65 22.90
CA ARG A 346 -8.69 -11.64 22.01
C ARG A 346 -9.15 -11.74 20.56
N GLY A 347 -8.73 -10.78 19.72
CA GLY A 347 -8.96 -10.80 18.28
C GLY A 347 -8.09 -11.83 17.55
N LEU A 348 -6.93 -12.17 18.13
CA LEU A 348 -6.07 -13.27 17.74
C LEU A 348 -5.82 -14.17 18.95
N ASP A 349 -5.96 -15.49 18.82
CA ASP A 349 -5.51 -16.48 19.81
C ASP A 349 -5.26 -17.83 19.14
N CYS A 350 -4.03 -18.09 18.70
CA CYS A 350 -3.70 -19.17 17.76
C CYS A 350 -2.30 -19.74 17.99
N GLU A 351 -2.04 -20.94 17.44
CA GLU A 351 -0.72 -21.58 17.47
C GLU A 351 -0.07 -21.63 16.08
N PHE A 352 1.17 -21.15 16.01
CA PHE A 352 1.98 -21.17 14.80
C PHE A 352 3.11 -22.20 14.97
N THR A 353 2.97 -23.33 14.29
CA THR A 353 3.99 -24.39 14.25
C THR A 353 4.90 -24.23 13.04
N ARG A 354 6.23 -24.29 13.24
CA ARG A 354 7.24 -24.36 12.17
C ARG A 354 7.60 -25.81 11.85
N ARG A 355 8.12 -26.09 10.65
CA ARG A 355 8.58 -27.46 10.35
C ARG A 355 9.83 -27.82 11.18
N PRO A 356 9.98 -29.06 11.70
CA PRO A 356 11.10 -29.44 12.58
C PRO A 356 12.51 -29.20 12.01
N ALA A 357 12.68 -29.21 10.68
CA ALA A 357 13.95 -28.98 10.00
C ALA A 357 14.32 -27.48 9.83
N THR A 358 13.47 -26.55 10.28
CA THR A 358 13.73 -25.10 10.20
C THR A 358 14.57 -24.60 11.37
N ARG A 359 15.00 -23.33 11.31
CA ARG A 359 15.60 -22.63 12.47
C ARG A 359 14.53 -22.34 13.53
N GLN A 360 14.98 -21.94 14.73
CA GLN A 360 14.11 -21.39 15.78
C GLN A 360 13.22 -20.26 15.24
N PHE A 361 12.15 -19.93 15.97
CA PHE A 361 11.41 -18.70 15.69
C PHE A 361 12.23 -17.48 16.15
N ASP A 362 12.38 -16.51 15.27
CA ASP A 362 12.86 -15.17 15.58
C ASP A 362 11.69 -14.19 15.39
N LEU A 363 11.32 -13.49 16.46
CA LEU A 363 10.32 -12.41 16.45
C LEU A 363 11.03 -11.10 16.09
N HIS A 364 10.79 -10.60 14.89
CA HIS A 364 11.15 -9.24 14.49
C HIS A 364 10.03 -8.29 14.91
N TYR A 365 10.37 -7.22 15.61
CA TYR A 365 9.44 -6.19 16.09
C TYR A 365 10.13 -4.83 16.12
N THR A 366 9.46 -3.80 16.62
CA THR A 366 9.97 -2.43 16.59
C THR A 366 9.56 -1.70 17.87
N ARG A 367 10.44 -0.85 18.40
CA ARG A 367 10.09 0.08 19.48
C ARG A 367 9.01 1.07 19.01
N GLY A 368 8.13 1.49 19.90
CA GLY A 368 7.25 2.62 19.64
C GLY A 368 8.01 3.95 19.58
N ASP A 369 7.26 5.05 19.53
CA ASP A 369 7.80 6.40 19.69
C ASP A 369 7.89 6.76 21.18
N THR A 370 9.10 6.98 21.66
CA THR A 370 9.40 7.48 23.00
C THR A 370 9.78 8.97 22.99
N CYS A 371 9.84 9.60 21.81
CA CYS A 371 10.43 10.92 21.58
C CYS A 371 11.94 10.96 21.88
N GLU A 372 12.65 9.91 21.44
CA GLU A 372 14.08 9.69 21.64
C GLU A 372 14.78 9.23 20.35
N ALA A 373 16.11 9.27 20.31
CA ALA A 373 16.91 8.87 19.14
C ALA A 373 16.70 7.40 18.72
N ASN A 374 16.27 6.52 19.64
CA ASN A 374 15.99 5.11 19.42
C ASN A 374 14.50 4.80 19.15
N SER A 375 13.64 5.82 19.02
CA SER A 375 12.25 5.61 18.61
C SER A 375 12.21 4.88 17.25
N PHE A 376 11.31 3.91 17.12
CA PHE A 376 11.26 2.98 15.98
C PHE A 376 12.50 2.09 15.76
N GLU A 377 13.35 1.90 16.77
CA GLU A 377 14.43 0.91 16.73
C GLU A 377 13.90 -0.49 16.37
N PRO A 378 14.42 -1.14 15.31
CA PRO A 378 14.06 -2.51 14.96
C PRO A 378 14.76 -3.50 15.90
N LEU A 379 13.99 -4.43 16.44
CA LEU A 379 14.43 -5.40 17.45
C LEU A 379 14.15 -6.83 16.98
N VAL A 380 14.98 -7.77 17.41
CA VAL A 380 14.80 -9.20 17.13
C VAL A 380 14.93 -9.99 18.43
N ARG A 381 13.97 -10.88 18.69
CA ARG A 381 13.97 -11.77 19.85
C ARG A 381 13.78 -13.22 19.40
N PRO A 382 14.77 -14.11 19.60
CA PRO A 382 14.57 -15.55 19.58
C PRO A 382 13.45 -15.98 20.53
N LEU A 383 12.60 -16.91 20.07
CA LEU A 383 11.57 -17.56 20.87
C LEU A 383 11.87 -19.07 20.95
N ARG A 384 12.01 -19.56 22.18
CA ARG A 384 12.23 -20.98 22.51
C ARG A 384 11.04 -21.54 23.29
N SER A 385 11.02 -22.86 23.47
CA SER A 385 10.09 -23.52 24.37
C SER A 385 10.13 -22.90 25.77
N GLY A 386 8.99 -22.45 26.28
CA GLY A 386 8.84 -21.77 27.57
C GLY A 386 9.14 -20.26 27.58
N ASP A 387 9.62 -19.65 26.48
CA ASP A 387 9.81 -18.20 26.41
C ASP A 387 8.45 -17.47 26.29
N GLU A 388 8.24 -16.43 27.10
CA GLU A 388 7.13 -15.49 26.95
C GLU A 388 7.62 -14.09 26.56
N CYS A 389 6.98 -13.49 25.55
CA CYS A 389 7.16 -12.11 25.14
C CYS A 389 5.80 -11.41 25.11
N VAL A 390 5.56 -10.52 26.09
CA VAL A 390 4.39 -9.64 26.13
C VAL A 390 4.80 -8.25 25.66
N LEU A 391 4.04 -7.69 24.72
CA LEU A 391 4.20 -6.34 24.19
C LEU A 391 2.87 -5.61 24.31
N ALA A 392 2.91 -4.38 24.81
CA ALA A 392 1.78 -3.46 24.96
C ALA A 392 2.34 -2.03 24.95
N PRO A 393 1.56 -1.02 24.52
CA PRO A 393 2.01 0.36 24.53
C PRO A 393 1.81 0.99 25.92
N ASP A 394 2.39 2.18 26.11
CA ASP A 394 2.26 2.95 27.34
C ASP A 394 1.14 4.00 27.26
N GLY A 395 0.37 4.15 28.34
CA GLY A 395 -0.59 5.25 28.51
C GLY A 395 -1.83 5.23 27.62
N GLY A 396 -2.04 4.19 26.78
CA GLY A 396 -3.22 4.05 25.92
C GLY A 396 -3.09 4.68 24.53
N ARG A 397 -1.92 5.22 24.17
CA ARG A 397 -1.61 5.66 22.80
C ARG A 397 -0.90 4.52 22.07
N PRO A 398 -1.41 4.03 20.92
CA PRO A 398 -1.16 2.67 20.46
C PRO A 398 0.26 2.40 19.93
N THR A 399 1.07 3.45 19.70
CA THR A 399 2.48 3.30 19.32
C THR A 399 3.43 4.03 20.27
N ASN A 400 3.01 4.30 21.50
CA ASN A 400 3.86 4.81 22.58
C ASN A 400 4.66 3.65 23.21
N GLY A 401 5.99 3.71 23.20
CA GLY A 401 6.86 2.67 23.77
C GLY A 401 6.98 1.36 22.98
N ALA A 402 5.85 0.80 22.51
CA ALA A 402 5.77 -0.41 21.68
C ALA A 402 5.11 -0.15 20.32
N PHE A 403 5.33 -1.03 19.33
CA PHE A 403 4.77 -0.92 17.98
C PHE A 403 3.96 -2.19 17.62
N PRO A 404 2.71 -2.10 17.13
CA PRO A 404 1.79 -3.24 16.95
C PRO A 404 2.02 -4.03 15.64
N TYR A 405 3.26 -4.10 15.16
CA TYR A 405 3.62 -4.76 13.91
C TYR A 405 4.77 -5.73 14.16
N PHE A 406 4.57 -6.99 13.82
CA PHE A 406 5.45 -8.10 14.15
C PHE A 406 5.69 -8.98 12.93
N ASN A 407 6.89 -9.55 12.80
CA ASN A 407 7.21 -10.56 11.79
C ASN A 407 7.83 -11.76 12.50
N LEU A 408 7.04 -12.83 12.64
CA LEU A 408 7.42 -14.08 13.28
C LEU A 408 8.01 -15.00 12.21
N ARG A 409 9.34 -15.20 12.23
CA ARG A 409 10.10 -15.88 11.17
C ARG A 409 10.76 -17.17 11.65
N ALA A 410 10.74 -18.21 10.84
CA ALA A 410 11.51 -19.45 11.01
C ALA A 410 12.21 -19.82 9.69
N GLY A 411 13.39 -19.25 9.43
CA GLY A 411 14.12 -19.45 8.18
C GLY A 411 13.42 -18.82 6.97
N SER A 412 12.92 -19.65 6.05
CA SER A 412 12.12 -19.21 4.89
C SER A 412 10.60 -19.19 5.16
N GLU A 413 10.17 -19.55 6.36
CA GLU A 413 8.78 -19.54 6.82
C GLU A 413 8.52 -18.32 7.70
N GLY A 414 7.30 -17.80 7.70
CA GLY A 414 6.91 -16.77 8.64
C GLY A 414 5.59 -16.10 8.33
N VAL A 415 5.14 -15.31 9.29
CA VAL A 415 3.88 -14.56 9.26
C VAL A 415 4.13 -13.17 9.83
N ILE A 416 3.64 -12.15 9.13
CA ILE A 416 3.50 -10.80 9.68
C ILE A 416 2.18 -10.75 10.43
N VAL A 417 2.22 -10.32 11.70
CA VAL A 417 1.08 -10.17 12.59
C VAL A 417 0.95 -8.70 12.95
N VAL A 418 -0.22 -8.10 12.72
CA VAL A 418 -0.47 -6.68 13.00
C VAL A 418 -1.76 -6.49 13.78
N VAL A 419 -1.72 -5.57 14.75
CA VAL A 419 -2.85 -5.22 15.62
C VAL A 419 -3.30 -3.78 15.35
N GLY A 420 -4.34 -3.62 14.55
CA GLY A 420 -5.00 -2.35 14.32
C GLY A 420 -5.95 -2.01 15.46
N TRP A 421 -5.49 -1.18 16.41
CA TRP A 421 -6.29 -0.66 17.51
C TRP A 421 -5.70 0.67 18.00
N PRO A 422 -6.40 1.82 17.88
CA PRO A 422 -5.90 3.11 18.35
C PRO A 422 -6.10 3.32 19.86
N GLY A 423 -5.75 2.30 20.65
CA GLY A 423 -5.90 2.27 22.11
C GLY A 423 -4.87 1.36 22.78
N GLN A 424 -5.20 0.85 23.98
CA GLN A 424 -4.34 -0.01 24.77
C GLN A 424 -4.50 -1.49 24.36
N TRP A 425 -3.67 -1.92 23.43
CA TRP A 425 -3.58 -3.34 23.02
C TRP A 425 -2.56 -4.12 23.86
N GLU A 426 -2.64 -5.45 23.83
CA GLU A 426 -1.63 -6.37 24.34
C GLU A 426 -1.48 -7.54 23.36
N THR A 427 -0.23 -7.85 23.00
CA THR A 427 0.14 -9.04 22.22
C THR A 427 1.10 -9.92 23.02
N ARG A 428 0.84 -11.22 23.06
CA ARG A 428 1.67 -12.24 23.73
C ARG A 428 2.17 -13.25 22.71
N PHE A 429 3.47 -13.54 22.75
CA PHE A 429 4.11 -14.65 22.04
C PHE A 429 4.65 -15.63 23.08
N ILE A 430 4.17 -16.87 23.08
CA ILE A 430 4.53 -17.89 24.07
C ILE A 430 5.02 -19.13 23.31
N GLY A 431 6.29 -19.51 23.48
CA GLY A 431 6.80 -20.78 22.94
C GLY A 431 6.19 -21.94 23.71
N THR A 432 5.26 -22.68 23.10
CA THR A 432 4.58 -23.82 23.75
C THR A 432 5.39 -25.10 23.64
N ASP A 433 6.18 -25.25 22.57
CA ASP A 433 7.20 -26.28 22.41
C ASP A 433 8.37 -25.78 21.52
N GLU A 434 9.33 -26.64 21.17
CA GLU A 434 10.50 -26.29 20.32
C GLU A 434 10.12 -25.83 18.90
N THR A 435 8.93 -26.15 18.44
CA THR A 435 8.38 -25.92 17.11
C THR A 435 7.13 -25.04 17.08
N THR A 436 6.49 -24.75 18.22
CA THR A 436 5.21 -24.05 18.26
C THR A 436 5.26 -22.78 19.11
N VAL A 437 4.74 -21.68 18.57
CA VAL A 437 4.51 -20.42 19.29
C VAL A 437 3.02 -20.10 19.29
N ARG A 438 2.41 -20.00 20.47
CA ARG A 438 1.08 -19.42 20.63
C ARG A 438 1.19 -17.90 20.57
N VAL A 439 0.35 -17.27 19.75
CA VAL A 439 0.21 -15.82 19.66
C VAL A 439 -1.21 -15.44 20.06
N SER A 440 -1.34 -14.53 21.02
CA SER A 440 -2.64 -13.92 21.34
C SER A 440 -2.55 -12.40 21.31
N ALA A 441 -3.57 -11.73 20.78
CA ALA A 441 -3.63 -10.28 20.66
C ALA A 441 -5.05 -9.75 20.90
N GLY A 442 -5.18 -8.62 21.59
CA GLY A 442 -6.47 -8.00 21.88
C GLY A 442 -6.33 -6.65 22.57
N GLN A 443 -7.47 -6.05 22.93
CA GLN A 443 -7.49 -4.94 23.89
C GLN A 443 -7.00 -5.48 25.25
N GLN A 444 -6.08 -4.77 25.92
CA GLN A 444 -5.34 -5.29 27.07
C GLN A 444 -6.25 -5.69 28.24
N THR A 445 -7.35 -4.97 28.45
CA THR A 445 -8.28 -5.20 29.55
C THR A 445 -9.69 -5.30 28.99
N THR A 446 -10.31 -6.47 29.13
CA THR A 446 -11.72 -6.70 28.81
C THR A 446 -12.35 -7.58 29.88
N ARG A 447 -13.29 -7.02 30.64
CA ARG A 447 -14.17 -7.70 31.61
C ARG A 447 -15.44 -6.88 31.77
N MET A 448 -16.42 -7.11 30.90
CA MET A 448 -17.62 -6.30 30.82
C MET A 448 -18.88 -7.13 30.60
N ARG A 449 -19.94 -6.78 31.34
CA ARG A 449 -21.33 -7.07 31.01
C ARG A 449 -21.74 -6.20 29.82
N LEU A 450 -22.52 -6.72 28.87
CA LEU A 450 -23.14 -5.94 27.80
C LEU A 450 -24.64 -5.77 28.11
N GLU A 451 -25.12 -4.52 28.16
CA GLU A 451 -26.54 -4.23 28.29
C GLU A 451 -27.28 -4.49 26.96
N PRO A 452 -28.62 -4.66 26.96
CA PRO A 452 -29.41 -4.82 25.74
C PRO A 452 -29.12 -3.75 24.69
N GLY A 453 -28.79 -4.17 23.47
CA GLY A 453 -28.44 -3.31 22.35
C GLY A 453 -26.97 -2.85 22.30
N GLU A 454 -26.16 -3.15 23.32
CA GLU A 454 -24.73 -2.80 23.31
C GLU A 454 -23.87 -3.78 22.53
N SER A 455 -22.79 -3.26 21.96
CA SER A 455 -21.77 -4.04 21.27
C SER A 455 -20.35 -3.60 21.61
N ILE A 456 -19.41 -4.53 21.52
CA ILE A 456 -17.96 -4.27 21.51
C ILE A 456 -17.32 -4.93 20.30
N ARG A 457 -16.14 -4.46 19.90
CA ARG A 457 -15.32 -5.14 18.90
C ARG A 457 -13.89 -5.37 19.36
N THR A 458 -13.23 -6.37 18.78
CA THR A 458 -11.80 -6.58 18.92
C THR A 458 -11.01 -5.53 18.13
N PRO A 459 -9.71 -5.35 18.45
CA PRO A 459 -8.73 -4.93 17.46
C PRO A 459 -8.91 -5.63 16.12
N ARG A 460 -8.57 -4.92 15.05
CA ARG A 460 -8.37 -5.52 13.74
C ARG A 460 -7.08 -6.31 13.77
N ILE A 461 -7.13 -7.56 13.33
CA ILE A 461 -5.94 -8.39 13.15
C ILE A 461 -5.62 -8.46 11.67
N VAL A 462 -4.34 -8.42 11.31
CA VAL A 462 -3.86 -8.81 9.98
C VAL A 462 -2.84 -9.92 10.13
N LEU A 463 -3.00 -10.98 9.35
CA LEU A 463 -1.97 -11.99 9.09
C LEU A 463 -1.55 -11.91 7.62
N GLN A 464 -0.26 -11.70 7.35
CA GLN A 464 0.32 -11.83 6.02
C GLN A 464 1.34 -12.97 6.00
N PHE A 465 1.09 -13.98 5.17
CA PHE A 465 1.96 -15.15 5.07
C PHE A 465 3.08 -14.89 4.07
N ALA A 466 4.31 -15.18 4.48
CA ALA A 466 5.47 -14.73 3.75
C ALA A 466 5.56 -15.24 2.29
N PRO A 467 6.14 -14.44 1.37
CA PRO A 467 6.67 -14.95 0.12
C PRO A 467 7.88 -15.88 0.37
N GLU A 468 8.31 -16.58 -0.69
CA GLU A 468 9.62 -17.23 -0.68
C GLU A 468 10.72 -16.15 -0.67
N GLY A 469 11.73 -16.30 0.18
CA GLY A 469 12.77 -15.28 0.39
C GLY A 469 13.23 -15.19 1.85
N ASP A 470 13.83 -14.06 2.22
CA ASP A 470 14.14 -13.71 3.62
C ASP A 470 13.02 -12.88 4.29
N TRP A 471 13.28 -12.38 5.50
CA TRP A 471 12.31 -11.58 6.24
C TRP A 471 12.08 -10.19 5.63
N VAL A 472 13.06 -9.61 4.93
CA VAL A 472 12.95 -8.32 4.24
C VAL A 472 12.07 -8.44 3.01
N ASP A 473 12.13 -9.56 2.30
CA ASP A 473 11.21 -9.83 1.18
C ASP A 473 9.75 -9.92 1.65
N SER A 474 9.54 -10.37 2.90
CA SER A 474 8.23 -10.33 3.56
C SER A 474 7.80 -8.89 3.91
N GLN A 475 8.71 -8.06 4.44
CA GLN A 475 8.41 -6.63 4.67
C GLN A 475 8.12 -5.89 3.37
N ASN A 476 8.71 -6.27 2.24
CA ASN A 476 8.41 -5.67 0.94
C ASN A 476 7.10 -6.16 0.32
N ALA A 477 6.60 -7.36 0.68
CA ALA A 477 5.21 -7.73 0.42
C ALA A 477 4.24 -6.87 1.26
N TRP A 478 4.56 -6.65 2.54
CA TRP A 478 3.79 -5.79 3.43
C TRP A 478 3.73 -4.33 2.94
N ARG A 479 4.88 -3.74 2.59
CA ARG A 479 4.95 -2.36 2.07
C ARG A 479 4.10 -2.17 0.81
N ARG A 480 4.13 -3.12 -0.13
CA ARG A 480 3.32 -3.06 -1.35
C ARG A 480 1.82 -3.19 -1.04
N TRP A 481 1.43 -4.10 -0.14
CA TRP A 481 0.06 -4.19 0.37
C TRP A 481 -0.39 -2.90 1.06
N MET A 482 0.50 -2.24 1.81
CA MET A 482 0.24 -0.94 2.42
C MET A 482 0.01 0.16 1.37
N VAL A 483 0.86 0.26 0.34
CA VAL A 483 0.68 1.24 -0.75
C VAL A 483 -0.62 1.00 -1.50
N GLU A 484 -0.93 -0.24 -1.86
CA GLU A 484 -2.10 -0.53 -2.71
C GLU A 484 -3.43 -0.50 -1.92
N HIS A 485 -3.48 -1.07 -0.73
CA HIS A 485 -4.75 -1.31 -0.02
C HIS A 485 -4.93 -0.52 1.29
N ASN A 486 -3.98 0.30 1.70
CA ASN A 486 -4.02 0.96 3.01
C ASN A 486 -3.71 2.45 3.00
N LEU A 487 -2.80 2.96 2.16
CA LEU A 487 -2.56 4.40 2.09
C LEU A 487 -3.86 5.13 1.69
N PRO A 488 -4.23 6.23 2.38
CA PRO A 488 -5.45 6.97 2.06
C PRO A 488 -5.48 7.41 0.59
N ARG A 489 -6.66 7.40 -0.03
CA ARG A 489 -6.85 7.76 -1.45
C ARG A 489 -7.72 9.01 -1.61
N PRO A 490 -7.23 10.21 -1.26
CA PRO A 490 -8.01 11.45 -1.36
C PRO A 490 -8.49 11.70 -2.79
N GLY A 491 -9.81 11.83 -2.96
CA GLY A 491 -10.47 11.95 -4.26
C GLY A 491 -10.36 10.68 -5.13
N GLY A 492 -10.18 9.51 -4.51
CA GLY A 492 -9.95 8.22 -5.17
C GLY A 492 -8.53 8.04 -5.74
N LYS A 493 -7.62 8.99 -5.50
CA LYS A 493 -6.27 9.00 -6.10
C LYS A 493 -5.21 8.53 -5.09
N PRO A 494 -4.21 7.73 -5.52
CA PRO A 494 -3.07 7.40 -4.67
C PRO A 494 -2.35 8.66 -4.17
N ILE A 495 -1.85 8.62 -2.93
CA ILE A 495 -0.90 9.62 -2.43
C ILE A 495 0.40 9.53 -3.23
N THR A 496 0.90 10.69 -3.65
CA THR A 496 2.19 10.81 -4.34
C THR A 496 3.28 11.24 -3.37
N ALA A 497 4.42 10.56 -3.41
CA ALA A 497 5.68 11.07 -2.88
C ALA A 497 6.53 11.64 -4.04
N PRO A 498 7.31 12.70 -3.83
CA PRO A 498 7.48 13.46 -2.59
C PRO A 498 6.34 14.47 -2.32
N MET A 499 6.11 14.81 -1.04
CA MET A 499 5.17 15.86 -0.59
C MET A 499 5.91 16.95 0.19
N PHE A 500 5.83 18.21 -0.25
CA PHE A 500 6.57 19.32 0.37
C PHE A 500 5.66 20.25 1.15
N ASN A 501 5.79 20.21 2.48
CA ASN A 501 5.04 21.06 3.38
C ASN A 501 5.95 22.14 3.96
N ALA A 502 5.37 23.22 4.45
CA ALA A 502 6.09 24.26 5.17
C ALA A 502 5.25 24.75 6.34
N CYS A 503 5.88 25.08 7.47
CA CYS A 503 5.16 25.56 8.65
C CYS A 503 5.88 26.75 9.31
N SER A 504 5.11 27.48 10.13
CA SER A 504 5.67 28.36 11.15
C SER A 504 5.01 27.98 12.49
N SER A 505 5.74 27.25 13.33
CA SER A 505 5.24 26.72 14.61
C SER A 505 6.09 27.27 15.79
N HIS A 506 6.38 26.45 16.80
CA HIS A 506 7.03 26.82 18.05
C HIS A 506 8.37 27.55 17.85
N GLN A 507 9.14 27.18 16.83
CA GLN A 507 10.46 27.73 16.51
C GLN A 507 10.41 29.26 16.27
N PHE A 508 9.24 29.80 15.93
CA PHE A 508 8.99 31.22 15.69
C PHE A 508 7.97 31.83 16.66
N ALA A 509 7.67 31.13 17.78
CA ALA A 509 6.65 31.45 18.77
C ALA A 509 5.20 31.51 18.23
N GLU A 510 4.96 31.00 17.02
CA GLU A 510 3.70 31.15 16.29
C GLU A 510 2.54 30.39 16.94
N MET A 511 2.84 29.31 17.70
CA MET A 511 1.90 28.63 18.60
C MET A 511 1.17 29.55 19.61
N THR A 512 1.66 30.78 19.79
CA THR A 512 1.00 31.80 20.63
C THR A 512 0.92 33.18 19.95
N LYS A 513 1.51 33.38 18.77
CA LYS A 513 1.65 34.69 18.11
C LYS A 513 1.22 34.74 16.63
N ALA A 514 0.77 33.62 16.06
CA ALA A 514 0.28 33.55 14.70
C ALA A 514 -0.87 34.54 14.47
N ASN A 515 -0.81 35.22 13.33
CA ASN A 515 -1.80 36.18 12.87
C ASN A 515 -1.91 36.14 11.35
N GLU A 516 -2.96 36.75 10.81
CA GLU A 516 -3.24 36.69 9.37
C GLU A 516 -2.08 37.18 8.49
N GLN A 517 -1.36 38.23 8.93
CA GLN A 517 -0.32 38.87 8.13
C GLN A 517 0.97 38.03 8.10
N ASN A 518 1.43 37.51 9.25
CA ASN A 518 2.69 36.77 9.29
C ASN A 518 2.62 35.43 8.54
N GLN A 519 1.48 34.74 8.57
CA GLN A 519 1.27 33.50 7.80
C GLN A 519 1.36 33.76 6.29
N LYS A 520 0.76 34.86 5.80
CA LYS A 520 0.86 35.30 4.40
C LYS A 520 2.31 35.65 4.02
N GLU A 521 3.06 36.30 4.91
CA GLU A 521 4.46 36.65 4.69
C GLU A 521 5.38 35.43 4.60
N PHE A 522 5.15 34.40 5.42
CA PHE A 522 5.89 33.14 5.33
C PHE A 522 5.62 32.42 4.00
N ILE A 523 4.35 32.18 3.63
CA ILE A 523 3.97 31.58 2.33
C ILE A 523 4.68 32.30 1.17
N ASP A 524 4.60 33.63 1.15
CA ASP A 524 5.19 34.45 0.09
C ASP A 524 6.71 34.37 0.05
N SER A 525 7.35 34.19 1.22
CA SER A 525 8.81 34.08 1.30
C SER A 525 9.33 32.78 0.70
N TYR A 526 8.69 31.64 0.97
CA TYR A 526 9.04 30.36 0.34
C TYR A 526 8.87 30.40 -1.18
N LEU A 527 7.75 30.95 -1.66
CA LEU A 527 7.47 31.08 -3.09
C LEU A 527 8.48 32.01 -3.79
N ARG A 528 8.86 33.14 -3.17
CA ARG A 528 9.94 34.02 -3.66
C ARG A 528 11.30 33.33 -3.77
N LYS A 529 11.54 32.30 -2.95
CA LYS A 529 12.78 31.49 -2.97
C LYS A 529 12.74 30.36 -4.02
N GLY A 530 11.62 30.19 -4.72
CA GLY A 530 11.44 29.15 -5.76
C GLY A 530 11.11 27.77 -5.20
N LEU A 531 10.65 27.67 -3.95
CA LEU A 531 10.18 26.42 -3.35
C LEU A 531 8.67 26.28 -3.60
N LYS A 532 8.26 25.20 -4.27
CA LYS A 532 6.83 24.87 -4.44
C LYS A 532 6.35 24.14 -3.20
N ILE A 533 5.59 24.83 -2.35
CA ILE A 533 4.88 24.25 -1.20
C ILE A 533 3.59 23.59 -1.72
N ASP A 534 3.35 22.34 -1.32
CA ASP A 534 2.06 21.66 -1.51
C ASP A 534 1.07 22.09 -0.42
N TYR A 535 1.49 22.09 0.86
CA TYR A 535 0.68 22.59 1.99
C TYR A 535 1.44 23.54 2.95
N TRP A 536 0.82 24.67 3.28
CA TRP A 536 1.19 25.54 4.41
C TRP A 536 0.50 25.08 5.70
N TRP A 537 1.28 24.77 6.73
CA TRP A 537 0.79 24.25 8.01
C TRP A 537 0.76 25.35 9.07
N MET A 538 -0.46 25.71 9.47
CA MET A 538 -0.75 26.52 10.64
C MET A 538 -0.96 25.61 11.85
N ASP A 539 -0.04 25.70 12.81
CA ASP A 539 0.03 24.78 13.93
C ASP A 539 -0.87 25.21 15.11
N ALA A 540 -0.64 24.70 16.33
CA ALA A 540 -1.51 24.92 17.47
C ALA A 540 -1.69 26.42 17.82
N GLY A 541 -2.76 26.74 18.54
CA GLY A 541 -2.98 28.08 19.11
C GLY A 541 -3.62 29.15 18.21
N TRP A 542 -4.23 28.77 17.09
CA TRP A 542 -5.06 29.68 16.27
C TRP A 542 -6.43 30.03 16.92
N TYR A 543 -6.80 29.32 18.00
CA TYR A 543 -8.09 29.40 18.67
C TYR A 543 -8.11 30.33 19.89
N VAL A 544 -9.32 30.77 20.26
CA VAL A 544 -9.59 31.68 21.38
C VAL A 544 -8.94 31.21 22.69
N GLY A 545 -8.21 32.12 23.33
CA GLY A 545 -7.56 31.92 24.64
C GLY A 545 -6.13 31.36 24.58
N ALA A 546 -5.72 30.79 23.45
CA ALA A 546 -4.37 30.22 23.31
C ALA A 546 -3.25 31.27 23.35
N ALA A 547 -3.54 32.52 22.93
CA ALA A 547 -2.58 33.62 23.00
C ALA A 547 -2.23 33.99 24.47
N GLU A 548 -3.22 33.96 25.36
CA GLU A 548 -3.09 34.33 26.77
C GLU A 548 -2.66 33.19 27.68
N LYS A 549 -3.11 31.97 27.38
CA LYS A 549 -2.98 30.79 28.24
C LYS A 549 -1.96 29.78 27.71
N GLY A 550 -1.47 29.98 26.49
CA GLY A 550 -0.63 29.03 25.77
C GLY A 550 -1.45 28.02 24.96
N TRP A 551 -0.78 27.35 24.02
CA TRP A 551 -1.40 26.37 23.13
C TRP A 551 -2.13 25.20 23.83
N PRO A 552 -1.80 24.74 25.07
CA PRO A 552 -2.56 23.68 25.72
C PRO A 552 -4.00 24.07 26.13
N TRP A 553 -4.42 25.32 25.91
CA TRP A 553 -5.77 25.82 26.19
C TRP A 553 -6.80 25.36 25.15
N VAL A 554 -6.92 24.04 24.97
CA VAL A 554 -7.82 23.38 24.01
C VAL A 554 -9.18 23.05 24.63
N GLY A 555 -10.24 23.00 23.81
CA GLY A 555 -11.61 22.70 24.27
C GLY A 555 -12.66 23.79 24.03
N THR A 556 -12.33 24.86 23.30
CA THR A 556 -13.31 25.85 22.80
C THR A 556 -13.48 25.79 21.28
N TRP A 557 -12.42 25.46 20.54
CA TRP A 557 -12.43 25.30 19.07
C TRP A 557 -13.12 26.42 18.29
N GLU A 558 -12.85 27.67 18.65
CA GLU A 558 -13.28 28.84 17.87
C GLU A 558 -12.09 29.66 17.43
N VAL A 559 -12.15 30.20 16.20
CA VAL A 559 -11.05 30.97 15.60
C VAL A 559 -10.87 32.28 16.35
N ASP A 560 -9.63 32.61 16.71
CA ASP A 560 -9.33 33.86 17.39
C ASP A 560 -9.41 35.06 16.42
N ARG A 561 -10.61 35.64 16.32
CA ARG A 561 -10.94 36.74 15.38
C ARG A 561 -10.60 38.14 15.90
N ARG A 562 -9.65 38.27 16.84
CA ARG A 562 -9.17 39.58 17.31
C ARG A 562 -8.32 40.31 16.25
N PRO A 563 -8.21 41.65 16.32
CA PRO A 563 -7.50 42.46 15.32
C PRO A 563 -6.02 42.11 15.13
N ASP A 564 -5.35 41.66 16.19
CA ASP A 564 -3.95 41.23 16.23
C ASP A 564 -3.74 39.73 15.94
N ARG A 565 -4.82 39.03 15.55
CA ARG A 565 -4.90 37.58 15.35
C ARG A 565 -5.39 37.27 13.93
N PHE A 566 -6.58 36.69 13.79
CA PHE A 566 -7.19 36.33 12.52
C PHE A 566 -8.52 37.07 12.33
N PRO A 567 -8.54 38.41 12.19
CA PRO A 567 -9.78 39.18 12.15
C PRO A 567 -10.74 38.73 11.04
N ASN A 568 -10.21 38.31 9.88
CA ASN A 568 -10.99 37.76 8.78
C ASN A 568 -11.17 36.23 8.84
N GLY A 569 -10.63 35.57 9.87
CA GLY A 569 -10.58 34.11 10.01
C GLY A 569 -9.34 33.50 9.37
N LEU A 570 -9.19 32.18 9.53
CA LEU A 570 -8.13 31.41 8.88
C LEU A 570 -8.33 31.36 7.36
N ARG A 571 -9.57 31.54 6.89
CA ARG A 571 -9.88 31.63 5.46
C ARG A 571 -9.04 32.66 4.70
N ALA A 572 -8.71 33.79 5.34
CA ALA A 572 -7.90 34.81 4.70
C ALA A 572 -6.46 34.35 4.41
N VAL A 573 -5.95 33.35 5.13
CA VAL A 573 -4.66 32.69 4.87
C VAL A 573 -4.83 31.56 3.84
N SER A 574 -5.86 30.70 3.99
CA SER A 574 -6.07 29.58 3.07
C SER A 574 -6.38 30.05 1.64
N ASP A 575 -7.22 31.07 1.45
CA ASP A 575 -7.50 31.64 0.13
C ASP A 575 -6.28 32.38 -0.47
N HIS A 576 -5.40 32.98 0.37
CA HIS A 576 -4.13 33.58 -0.08
C HIS A 576 -3.14 32.52 -0.56
N GLY A 577 -3.02 31.40 0.16
CA GLY A 577 -2.24 30.24 -0.29
C GLY A 577 -2.81 29.64 -1.58
N ARG A 578 -4.12 29.40 -1.62
CA ARG A 578 -4.83 28.78 -2.75
C ARG A 578 -4.70 29.61 -4.03
N ALA A 579 -4.75 30.94 -3.94
CA ALA A 579 -4.49 31.86 -5.06
C ALA A 579 -3.05 31.75 -5.62
N LYS A 580 -2.14 31.08 -4.91
CA LYS A 580 -0.73 30.85 -5.29
C LYS A 580 -0.41 29.36 -5.46
N GLY A 581 -1.42 28.48 -5.45
CA GLY A 581 -1.27 27.03 -5.62
C GLY A 581 -0.82 26.27 -4.37
N VAL A 582 -0.86 26.90 -3.19
CA VAL A 582 -0.49 26.30 -1.90
C VAL A 582 -1.76 25.99 -1.11
N LYS A 583 -1.92 24.75 -0.63
CA LYS A 583 -3.05 24.34 0.22
C LYS A 583 -2.77 24.64 1.71
N SER A 584 -3.76 24.49 2.60
CA SER A 584 -3.56 24.64 4.05
C SER A 584 -3.71 23.34 4.85
N ILE A 585 -2.76 23.08 5.75
CA ILE A 585 -2.91 22.18 6.91
C ILE A 585 -3.26 23.02 8.14
N VAL A 586 -4.20 22.57 8.96
CA VAL A 586 -4.50 23.19 10.26
C VAL A 586 -4.52 22.14 11.36
N TRP A 587 -3.85 22.45 12.48
CA TRP A 587 -3.76 21.61 13.68
C TRP A 587 -5.03 21.66 14.54
N PHE A 588 -5.46 20.51 15.06
CA PHE A 588 -6.52 20.33 16.04
C PHE A 588 -6.09 19.26 17.06
N GLU A 589 -6.71 19.25 18.24
CA GLU A 589 -6.52 18.22 19.28
C GLU A 589 -7.82 18.02 20.08
N PRO A 590 -8.95 17.69 19.43
CA PRO A 590 -10.27 17.76 20.04
C PRO A 590 -10.46 16.79 21.21
N GLU A 591 -9.64 15.75 21.26
CA GLU A 591 -9.64 14.72 22.28
C GLU A 591 -9.24 15.25 23.67
N ARG A 592 -8.46 16.34 23.74
CA ARG A 592 -8.07 16.94 25.02
C ARG A 592 -8.90 18.20 25.30
N VAL A 593 -9.37 18.31 26.54
CA VAL A 593 -10.13 19.46 27.04
C VAL A 593 -9.43 20.03 28.27
N ALA A 594 -9.07 21.31 28.23
CA ALA A 594 -8.51 22.03 29.37
C ALA A 594 -9.63 22.58 30.28
N GLY A 595 -9.45 22.48 31.60
CA GLY A 595 -10.39 23.04 32.57
C GLY A 595 -10.62 24.54 32.38
N GLY A 596 -11.89 24.97 32.43
CA GLY A 596 -12.28 26.36 32.17
C GLY A 596 -12.37 26.77 30.68
N THR A 597 -12.25 25.82 29.74
CA THR A 597 -12.66 26.02 28.34
C THR A 597 -14.15 25.72 28.14
N TRP A 598 -14.72 26.07 26.98
CA TRP A 598 -16.17 26.01 26.76
C TRP A 598 -16.76 24.60 26.95
N ILE A 599 -16.12 23.55 26.42
CA ILE A 599 -16.58 22.17 26.68
C ILE A 599 -16.55 21.86 28.18
N ALA A 600 -15.49 22.24 28.90
CA ALA A 600 -15.38 21.97 30.33
C ALA A 600 -16.41 22.74 31.18
N THR A 601 -16.84 23.95 30.77
CA THR A 601 -17.81 24.74 31.55
C THR A 601 -19.25 24.40 31.23
N GLU A 602 -19.60 24.27 29.94
CA GLU A 602 -20.99 24.06 29.50
C GLU A 602 -21.37 22.59 29.36
N HIS A 603 -20.39 21.71 29.09
CA HIS A 603 -20.59 20.27 28.85
C HIS A 603 -19.60 19.37 29.62
N PRO A 604 -19.45 19.53 30.95
CA PRO A 604 -18.56 18.69 31.75
C PRO A 604 -18.91 17.19 31.66
N GLU A 605 -20.15 16.83 31.36
CA GLU A 605 -20.60 15.45 31.12
C GLU A 605 -19.97 14.79 29.89
N TRP A 606 -19.51 15.58 28.90
CA TRP A 606 -18.78 15.08 27.74
C TRP A 606 -17.30 14.81 28.04
N VAL A 607 -16.79 15.18 29.21
CA VAL A 607 -15.37 15.05 29.55
C VAL A 607 -15.17 13.95 30.59
N LEU A 608 -14.35 12.96 30.26
CA LEU A 608 -13.82 12.00 31.22
C LEU A 608 -12.85 12.73 32.16
N GLY A 609 -13.40 13.37 33.20
CA GLY A 609 -12.70 14.33 34.06
C GLY A 609 -13.54 15.54 34.47
N GLY A 610 -14.71 15.74 33.86
CA GLY A 610 -15.63 16.80 34.25
C GLY A 610 -15.10 18.20 33.95
N GLY A 611 -15.55 19.18 34.73
CA GLY A 611 -15.23 20.59 34.52
C GLY A 611 -13.77 21.00 34.79
N ASP A 612 -12.98 20.12 35.42
CA ASP A 612 -11.53 20.29 35.58
C ASP A 612 -10.77 19.99 34.27
N GLY A 613 -11.44 19.42 33.26
CA GLY A 613 -10.86 18.99 32.00
C GLY A 613 -10.42 17.52 32.01
N GLY A 614 -9.81 17.08 30.91
CA GLY A 614 -9.41 15.69 30.69
C GLY A 614 -9.57 15.26 29.23
N LEU A 615 -10.11 14.06 29.05
CA LEU A 615 -10.31 13.41 27.75
C LEU A 615 -11.77 13.57 27.30
N LEU A 616 -12.01 14.08 26.09
CA LEU A 616 -13.35 14.16 25.49
C LEU A 616 -13.90 12.74 25.26
N ASN A 617 -15.12 12.45 25.71
CA ASN A 617 -15.73 11.13 25.62
C ASN A 617 -16.28 10.88 24.20
N LEU A 618 -15.43 10.43 23.28
CA LEU A 618 -15.86 10.03 21.93
C LEU A 618 -16.81 8.82 21.90
N GLY A 619 -17.00 8.14 23.04
CA GLY A 619 -18.03 7.13 23.23
C GLY A 619 -19.41 7.68 23.62
N ASP A 620 -19.54 8.99 23.87
CA ASP A 620 -20.83 9.66 24.09
C ASP A 620 -21.40 10.18 22.76
N PRO A 621 -22.64 9.80 22.37
CA PRO A 621 -23.22 10.20 21.09
C PRO A 621 -23.43 11.71 20.92
N ALA A 622 -23.67 12.47 22.00
CA ALA A 622 -23.89 13.92 21.93
C ALA A 622 -22.56 14.67 21.79
N ALA A 623 -21.53 14.24 22.53
CA ALA A 623 -20.17 14.74 22.36
C ALA A 623 -19.64 14.47 20.94
N TRP A 624 -19.91 13.27 20.41
CA TRP A 624 -19.50 12.86 19.07
C TRP A 624 -20.20 13.69 17.98
N ASP A 625 -21.53 13.83 18.03
CA ASP A 625 -22.29 14.61 17.03
C ASP A 625 -21.90 16.10 17.06
N TRP A 626 -21.74 16.68 18.26
CA TRP A 626 -21.22 18.05 18.38
C TRP A 626 -19.84 18.17 17.75
N LEU A 627 -18.90 17.28 18.07
CA LEU A 627 -17.53 17.35 17.57
C LEU A 627 -17.48 17.27 16.04
N VAL A 628 -18.15 16.27 15.46
CA VAL A 628 -18.25 16.07 14.01
C VAL A 628 -18.73 17.34 13.34
N ASN A 629 -19.90 17.85 13.75
CA ASN A 629 -20.55 18.97 13.08
C ASN A 629 -19.80 20.30 13.29
N HIS A 630 -19.18 20.50 14.46
CA HIS A 630 -18.42 21.71 14.78
C HIS A 630 -17.11 21.78 13.98
N ILE A 631 -16.33 20.70 13.95
CA ILE A 631 -15.06 20.65 13.22
C ILE A 631 -15.30 20.66 11.69
N ASP A 632 -16.30 19.93 11.20
CA ASP A 632 -16.75 19.99 9.80
C ASP A 632 -17.13 21.41 9.35
N SER A 633 -17.85 22.15 10.22
CA SER A 633 -18.18 23.56 9.97
C SER A 633 -16.93 24.43 9.88
N ILE A 634 -15.92 24.22 10.74
CA ILE A 634 -14.66 24.98 10.71
C ILE A 634 -13.86 24.66 9.45
N ILE A 635 -13.68 23.38 9.11
CA ILE A 635 -12.99 22.93 7.89
C ILE A 635 -13.61 23.61 6.65
N THR A 636 -14.94 23.56 6.54
CA THR A 636 -15.69 24.14 5.43
C THR A 636 -15.62 25.67 5.41
N ARG A 637 -15.86 26.32 6.55
CA ARG A 637 -15.94 27.80 6.68
C ARG A 637 -14.60 28.48 6.47
N GLU A 638 -13.54 27.89 7.01
CA GLU A 638 -12.18 28.42 6.93
C GLU A 638 -11.39 27.92 5.71
N GLY A 639 -11.98 27.01 4.92
CA GLY A 639 -11.41 26.52 3.66
C GLY A 639 -10.14 25.70 3.87
N ILE A 640 -10.17 24.75 4.81
CA ILE A 640 -9.02 23.92 5.21
C ILE A 640 -8.91 22.71 4.28
N ASP A 641 -7.78 22.55 3.58
CA ASP A 641 -7.59 21.44 2.62
C ASP A 641 -7.08 20.12 3.26
N LEU A 642 -6.48 20.18 4.45
CA LEU A 642 -5.93 19.04 5.19
C LEU A 642 -6.13 19.24 6.70
N TYR A 643 -6.76 18.26 7.34
CA TYR A 643 -7.03 18.26 8.78
C TYR A 643 -5.93 17.50 9.52
N ARG A 644 -5.17 18.18 10.38
CA ARG A 644 -4.18 17.55 11.27
C ARG A 644 -4.78 17.38 12.66
N GLN A 645 -4.78 16.15 13.18
CA GLN A 645 -5.20 15.86 14.54
C GLN A 645 -4.07 15.29 15.37
N ASP A 646 -3.73 16.02 16.41
CA ASP A 646 -2.78 15.64 17.45
C ASP A 646 -3.49 14.98 18.64
N PHE A 647 -2.70 14.45 19.58
CA PHE A 647 -3.19 13.83 20.81
C PHE A 647 -2.10 13.80 21.90
N ASN A 648 -2.11 14.81 22.76
CA ASN A 648 -1.06 15.12 23.73
C ASN A 648 -1.53 14.87 25.18
N ILE A 649 -2.25 13.77 25.39
CA ILE A 649 -2.64 13.26 26.71
C ILE A 649 -2.63 11.72 26.67
N ASP A 650 -2.32 11.08 27.80
CA ASP A 650 -2.40 9.63 27.93
C ASP A 650 -3.82 9.24 28.39
N PRO A 651 -4.64 8.58 27.54
CA PRO A 651 -6.05 8.34 27.84
C PRO A 651 -6.33 7.18 28.78
N LEU A 652 -5.38 6.27 29.02
CA LEU A 652 -5.65 4.98 29.65
C LEU A 652 -6.26 5.07 31.05
N ASP A 653 -5.74 5.97 31.88
CA ASP A 653 -6.26 6.18 33.23
C ASP A 653 -7.65 6.86 33.22
N TYR A 654 -7.93 7.66 32.18
CA TYR A 654 -9.26 8.25 31.98
C TYR A 654 -10.30 7.21 31.58
N TRP A 655 -9.96 6.23 30.73
CA TRP A 655 -10.85 5.11 30.44
C TRP A 655 -11.06 4.24 31.68
N ARG A 656 -9.98 3.74 32.29
CA ARG A 656 -10.02 2.78 33.41
C ARG A 656 -10.80 3.30 34.63
N ARG A 657 -10.65 4.58 34.98
CA ARG A 657 -11.32 5.16 36.15
C ARG A 657 -12.82 5.43 35.96
N ASN A 658 -13.31 5.37 34.72
CA ASN A 658 -14.73 5.59 34.38
C ASN A 658 -15.49 4.28 34.10
N ASP A 659 -14.82 3.14 34.05
CA ASP A 659 -15.46 1.83 34.03
C ASP A 659 -15.80 1.35 35.46
N THR A 660 -17.00 0.80 35.66
CA THR A 660 -17.32 0.03 36.88
C THR A 660 -16.61 -1.33 36.87
N GLU A 661 -16.62 -2.05 38.00
CA GLU A 661 -15.96 -3.36 38.12
C GLU A 661 -16.41 -4.34 37.03
N ASP A 662 -17.70 -4.34 36.69
CA ASP A 662 -18.33 -5.19 35.69
C ASP A 662 -18.38 -4.57 34.27
N ARG A 663 -17.57 -3.53 34.01
CA ARG A 663 -17.51 -2.80 32.73
C ARG A 663 -16.08 -2.53 32.23
N GLN A 664 -15.06 -3.09 32.88
CA GLN A 664 -13.65 -2.82 32.59
C GLN A 664 -13.28 -3.06 31.11
N GLY A 665 -12.83 -2.01 30.43
CA GLY A 665 -12.51 -1.98 29.00
C GLY A 665 -13.60 -1.37 28.11
N MET A 666 -14.81 -1.14 28.62
CA MET A 666 -15.94 -0.62 27.82
C MET A 666 -15.72 0.83 27.38
N THR A 667 -15.26 1.70 28.30
CA THR A 667 -15.04 3.12 27.99
C THR A 667 -13.99 3.31 26.89
N GLU A 668 -12.89 2.54 26.93
CA GLU A 668 -11.90 2.50 25.85
C GLU A 668 -12.50 1.98 24.54
N ASN A 669 -13.25 0.87 24.57
CA ASN A 669 -13.80 0.27 23.35
C ASN A 669 -14.73 1.25 22.61
N ARG A 670 -15.59 1.95 23.36
CA ARG A 670 -16.48 3.01 22.84
C ARG A 670 -15.70 4.22 22.32
N TYR A 671 -14.72 4.69 23.07
CA TYR A 671 -13.88 5.81 22.66
C TYR A 671 -13.19 5.52 21.32
N VAL A 672 -12.55 4.34 21.20
CA VAL A 672 -11.83 3.92 20.01
C VAL A 672 -12.75 3.79 18.79
N VAL A 673 -13.94 3.18 18.96
CA VAL A 673 -14.94 3.09 17.89
C VAL A 673 -15.44 4.48 17.49
N GLY A 674 -15.73 5.36 18.44
CA GLY A 674 -16.14 6.74 18.19
C GLY A 674 -15.08 7.58 17.48
N TYR A 675 -13.81 7.43 17.86
CA TYR A 675 -12.66 8.06 17.19
C TYR A 675 -12.54 7.64 15.72
N LEU A 676 -12.60 6.34 15.43
CA LEU A 676 -12.54 5.84 14.06
C LEU A 676 -13.75 6.31 13.24
N ALA A 677 -14.96 6.26 13.82
CA ALA A 677 -16.17 6.73 13.18
C ALA A 677 -16.16 8.25 12.92
N TYR A 678 -15.57 9.05 13.81
CA TYR A 678 -15.41 10.49 13.64
C TYR A 678 -14.57 10.81 12.40
N TRP A 679 -13.44 10.12 12.22
CA TRP A 679 -12.59 10.28 11.04
C TRP A 679 -13.26 9.75 9.77
N ASP A 680 -13.96 8.62 9.83
CA ASP A 680 -14.72 8.09 8.69
C ASP A 680 -15.79 9.08 8.23
N GLU A 681 -16.50 9.73 9.15
CA GLU A 681 -17.52 10.74 8.85
C GLU A 681 -16.90 12.03 8.27
N LEU A 682 -15.75 12.50 8.78
CA LEU A 682 -15.03 13.63 8.18
C LEU A 682 -14.57 13.31 6.75
N LEU A 683 -14.01 12.12 6.50
CA LEU A 683 -13.61 11.67 5.17
C LEU A 683 -14.82 11.49 4.23
N ARG A 684 -15.97 11.05 4.76
CA ARG A 684 -17.22 10.94 3.99
C ARG A 684 -17.76 12.31 3.56
N ARG A 685 -17.63 13.34 4.42
CA ARG A 685 -18.01 14.74 4.09
C ARG A 685 -16.99 15.40 3.16
N HIS A 686 -15.70 15.11 3.34
CA HIS A 686 -14.59 15.69 2.59
C HIS A 686 -13.78 14.63 1.85
N PRO A 687 -14.34 13.94 0.82
CA PRO A 687 -13.67 12.80 0.16
C PRO A 687 -12.37 13.16 -0.56
N GLY A 688 -12.09 14.44 -0.78
CA GLY A 688 -10.83 14.95 -1.34
C GLY A 688 -9.79 15.40 -0.29
N MET A 689 -10.13 15.38 1.00
CA MET A 689 -9.25 15.77 2.10
C MET A 689 -8.33 14.62 2.49
N LEU A 690 -7.13 14.98 2.95
CA LEU A 690 -6.23 14.07 3.64
C LEU A 690 -6.29 14.38 5.15
N ILE A 691 -6.11 13.35 5.98
CA ILE A 691 -5.92 13.53 7.43
C ILE A 691 -4.44 13.31 7.76
N ASP A 692 -3.91 14.14 8.65
CA ASP A 692 -2.58 14.01 9.24
C ASP A 692 -2.69 13.56 10.71
N SER A 693 -2.17 12.37 11.00
CA SER A 693 -2.17 11.79 12.34
C SER A 693 -0.96 12.24 13.14
N CYS A 694 -1.20 12.74 14.35
CA CYS A 694 -0.18 12.99 15.35
C CYS A 694 -0.69 12.57 16.75
N ALA A 695 0.24 12.28 17.64
CA ALA A 695 0.01 12.07 19.06
C ALA A 695 1.29 12.37 19.87
N SER A 696 1.71 13.63 19.96
CA SER A 696 3.09 14.00 20.38
C SER A 696 4.15 13.31 19.51
N GLY A 697 4.06 13.51 18.19
CA GLY A 697 4.78 12.72 17.19
C GLY A 697 4.03 11.45 16.80
N GLY A 698 4.74 10.34 16.65
CA GLY A 698 4.28 9.10 16.05
C GLY A 698 3.71 8.07 17.01
N ARG A 699 3.11 8.49 18.13
CA ARG A 699 2.51 7.59 19.15
C ARG A 699 1.09 7.09 18.79
N ARG A 700 0.58 7.42 17.60
CA ARG A 700 -0.67 6.88 17.04
C ARG A 700 -0.54 6.47 15.57
N ASN A 701 0.34 5.49 15.33
CA ASN A 701 0.66 4.94 14.01
C ASN A 701 0.21 3.47 13.85
N ASP A 702 -0.90 3.08 14.50
CA ASP A 702 -1.54 1.77 14.29
C ASP A 702 -2.24 1.68 12.92
N LEU A 703 -2.54 0.46 12.47
CA LEU A 703 -3.06 0.24 11.13
C LEU A 703 -4.42 0.89 10.87
N GLU A 704 -5.33 0.95 11.86
CA GLU A 704 -6.67 1.51 11.61
C GLU A 704 -6.62 3.04 11.54
N THR A 705 -5.68 3.68 12.24
CA THR A 705 -5.35 5.09 12.04
C THR A 705 -4.67 5.32 10.68
N MET A 706 -3.65 4.52 10.34
CA MET A 706 -2.85 4.69 9.11
C MET A 706 -3.61 4.37 7.81
N ARG A 707 -4.79 3.74 7.90
CA ARG A 707 -5.74 3.59 6.79
C ARG A 707 -6.55 4.84 6.45
N ARG A 708 -6.66 5.76 7.40
CA ARG A 708 -7.48 6.98 7.32
C ARG A 708 -6.64 8.24 7.16
N ALA A 709 -5.42 8.20 7.69
CA ALA A 709 -4.49 9.31 7.76
C ALA A 709 -3.06 8.90 7.37
N VAL A 710 -2.21 9.89 7.15
CA VAL A 710 -0.75 9.72 7.11
C VAL A 710 -0.09 10.44 8.30
N PRO A 711 1.08 10.01 8.79
CA PRO A 711 1.79 10.75 9.81
C PRO A 711 2.77 11.73 9.14
N LEU A 712 2.45 13.02 9.07
CA LEU A 712 3.38 14.04 8.54
C LEU A 712 4.49 14.42 9.53
N LEU A 713 4.40 13.91 10.77
CA LEU A 713 5.42 14.05 11.82
C LEU A 713 5.68 12.70 12.49
N ARG A 714 6.83 12.07 12.19
CA ARG A 714 7.19 10.75 12.72
C ARG A 714 7.47 10.70 14.22
N SER A 715 8.02 11.76 14.80
CA SER A 715 8.33 11.91 16.23
C SER A 715 8.55 13.39 16.53
N ASP A 716 8.30 13.83 17.78
CA ASP A 716 8.70 15.16 18.27
C ASP A 716 10.21 15.24 18.59
N TYR A 717 10.92 14.11 18.56
CA TYR A 717 12.38 14.10 18.45
C TYR A 717 12.74 14.45 17.01
N LEU A 718 13.33 15.64 16.82
CA LEU A 718 13.48 16.31 15.53
C LEU A 718 14.91 16.77 15.25
N PHE A 719 15.19 16.93 13.95
CA PHE A 719 16.39 17.54 13.33
C PHE A 719 17.72 16.80 13.53
N GLU A 720 17.99 16.23 14.71
CA GLU A 720 19.25 15.56 15.07
C GLU A 720 19.57 14.39 14.11
N PRO A 721 20.66 14.46 13.31
CA PRO A 721 20.87 13.53 12.21
C PRO A 721 20.88 12.03 12.55
N ILE A 722 21.47 11.61 13.68
CA ILE A 722 21.67 10.19 14.01
C ILE A 722 20.33 9.52 14.36
N GLY A 723 19.53 10.13 15.24
CA GLY A 723 18.18 9.67 15.56
C GLY A 723 17.26 9.72 14.33
N GLN A 724 17.33 10.79 13.52
CA GLN A 724 16.54 10.89 12.29
C GLN A 724 16.89 9.80 11.26
N GLN A 725 18.16 9.37 11.19
CA GLN A 725 18.58 8.18 10.41
C GLN A 725 17.97 6.89 11.00
N GLY A 726 18.05 6.69 12.32
CA GLY A 726 17.50 5.52 13.01
C GLY A 726 15.98 5.38 12.82
N HIS A 727 15.24 6.48 13.03
CA HIS A 727 13.79 6.54 12.80
C HIS A 727 13.43 6.17 11.35
N THR A 728 14.17 6.71 10.38
CA THR A 728 13.98 6.39 8.95
C THR A 728 14.22 4.90 8.70
N TYR A 729 15.31 4.35 9.26
CA TYR A 729 15.69 2.95 9.08
C TYR A 729 14.61 1.99 9.59
N GLY A 730 14.04 2.28 10.76
CA GLY A 730 13.02 1.45 11.40
C GLY A 730 11.63 1.55 10.78
N LEU A 731 11.11 2.79 10.63
CA LEU A 731 9.77 3.01 10.07
C LEU A 731 9.64 2.49 8.64
N SER A 732 10.71 2.52 7.86
CA SER A 732 10.69 2.09 6.45
C SER A 732 10.44 0.59 6.26
N PHE A 733 10.47 -0.25 7.31
CA PHE A 733 9.96 -1.62 7.18
C PHE A 733 8.43 -1.70 7.13
N TRP A 734 7.73 -0.77 7.78
CA TRP A 734 6.29 -0.89 8.08
C TRP A 734 5.42 0.15 7.40
N LEU A 735 5.87 1.41 7.33
CA LEU A 735 5.11 2.53 6.79
C LEU A 735 5.78 3.05 5.49
N PRO A 736 5.14 2.90 4.33
CA PRO A 736 5.65 3.46 3.07
C PRO A 736 5.60 4.99 2.99
N PHE A 737 4.71 5.63 3.75
CA PHE A 737 4.53 7.07 3.77
C PHE A 737 4.59 7.60 5.21
N PHE A 738 5.50 8.53 5.47
CA PHE A 738 5.63 9.29 6.72
C PHE A 738 6.38 10.60 6.47
N GLY A 739 6.27 11.54 7.40
CA GLY A 739 6.93 12.84 7.33
C GLY A 739 7.84 13.17 8.52
N THR A 740 8.62 14.23 8.36
CA THR A 740 9.39 14.85 9.46
C THR A 740 9.56 16.36 9.22
N GLY A 741 9.80 17.09 10.30
CA GLY A 741 10.22 18.49 10.25
C GLY A 741 11.72 18.63 10.01
N TYR A 742 12.16 19.71 9.34
CA TYR A 742 13.57 20.08 9.28
C TYR A 742 13.77 21.61 9.28
N THR A 743 14.83 22.09 9.94
CA THR A 743 15.03 23.51 10.29
C THR A 743 16.36 24.07 9.74
N PRO A 744 16.50 25.40 9.52
CA PRO A 744 17.77 26.03 9.18
C PRO A 744 18.62 26.40 10.40
N SER A 745 19.84 26.85 10.14
CA SER A 745 20.83 27.34 11.13
C SER A 745 20.39 28.53 12.00
N ASN A 746 19.32 29.24 11.62
CA ASN A 746 18.91 30.49 12.27
C ASN A 746 17.80 30.33 13.33
N THR A 747 17.29 29.10 13.54
CA THR A 747 16.30 28.80 14.58
C THR A 747 16.96 28.42 15.90
N VAL A 748 16.47 28.99 17.00
CA VAL A 748 16.83 28.55 18.36
C VAL A 748 15.57 28.05 19.06
N GLY A 749 15.36 26.73 19.10
CA GLY A 749 14.37 26.13 20.01
C GLY A 749 13.59 24.92 19.50
N TRP A 750 13.20 24.10 20.48
CA TRP A 750 12.22 23.00 20.50
C TRP A 750 12.31 21.90 19.42
N GLY A 751 13.09 20.89 19.78
CA GLY A 751 12.97 19.48 19.39
C GLY A 751 13.91 18.69 20.31
N TRP A 752 13.60 17.43 20.66
CA TRP A 752 14.33 16.73 21.73
C TRP A 752 15.76 16.24 21.37
N GLY A 753 16.30 16.68 20.21
CA GLY A 753 17.69 16.54 19.81
C GLY A 753 18.37 17.84 19.36
N THR A 754 17.76 19.02 19.59
CA THR A 754 18.25 20.29 19.00
C THR A 754 19.42 20.92 19.75
N GLY A 755 20.64 20.52 19.37
CA GLY A 755 21.79 21.42 19.44
C GLY A 755 21.67 22.57 18.41
N GLY A 756 22.66 23.45 18.36
CA GLY A 756 22.78 24.48 17.32
C GLY A 756 23.17 23.86 15.97
N ILE A 757 22.22 23.19 15.33
CA ILE A 757 22.43 22.45 14.08
C ILE A 757 22.38 23.45 12.90
N SER A 758 23.46 23.50 12.12
CA SER A 758 23.46 24.28 10.88
C SER A 758 22.68 23.56 9.78
N TYR A 759 22.07 24.31 8.86
CA TYR A 759 21.56 23.70 7.63
C TYR A 759 22.73 23.22 6.78
N ASP A 760 22.82 21.92 6.56
CA ASP A 760 23.84 21.30 5.71
C ASP A 760 23.29 20.06 4.99
N ALA A 761 24.06 19.53 4.04
CA ALA A 761 23.68 18.36 3.25
C ALA A 761 23.52 17.09 4.10
N TYR A 762 24.33 16.90 5.15
CA TYR A 762 24.28 15.71 6.02
C TYR A 762 22.99 15.69 6.84
N THR A 763 22.69 16.82 7.49
CA THR A 763 21.47 17.05 8.28
C THR A 763 20.24 16.94 7.40
N ARG A 764 20.22 17.63 6.25
CA ARG A 764 19.07 17.63 5.34
C ARG A 764 18.78 16.24 4.76
N ARG A 765 19.80 15.48 4.34
CA ARG A 765 19.66 14.11 3.82
C ARG A 765 19.24 13.12 4.91
N SER A 766 19.68 13.31 6.16
CA SER A 766 19.22 12.51 7.31
C SER A 766 17.73 12.72 7.64
N ASN A 767 17.16 13.85 7.20
CA ASN A 767 15.75 14.19 7.34
C ASN A 767 14.93 13.99 6.03
N MET A 768 15.51 13.42 4.96
CA MET A 768 14.75 13.10 3.75
C MET A 768 13.83 11.88 3.98
N CYS A 769 12.54 12.04 3.71
CA CYS A 769 11.53 10.98 3.75
C CYS A 769 10.35 11.34 2.80
N PRO A 770 9.28 10.52 2.65
CA PRO A 770 8.17 10.76 1.71
C PRO A 770 7.55 12.16 1.78
N ALA A 771 7.28 12.65 2.99
CA ALA A 771 6.81 14.01 3.23
C ALA A 771 7.86 14.81 4.02
N ASN A 772 8.12 16.05 3.65
CA ASN A 772 9.05 16.89 4.39
C ASN A 772 8.41 18.23 4.72
N THR A 773 8.39 18.59 6.01
CA THR A 773 7.92 19.87 6.51
C THR A 773 9.10 20.77 6.78
N ALA A 774 9.25 21.82 5.99
CA ALA A 774 10.31 22.81 6.16
C ALA A 774 9.91 23.87 7.21
N CYS A 775 10.82 24.14 8.15
CA CYS A 775 10.67 25.14 9.22
C CYS A 775 11.60 26.35 8.98
N PHE A 776 11.61 26.94 7.78
CA PHE A 776 12.49 28.05 7.41
C PHE A 776 11.89 29.42 7.78
N ASP A 777 12.70 30.29 8.37
CA ASP A 777 12.48 31.73 8.34
C ASP A 777 13.49 32.42 7.40
N PHE A 778 12.98 32.84 6.25
CA PHE A 778 13.72 33.56 5.21
C PHE A 778 13.89 35.07 5.47
N ARG A 779 13.40 35.59 6.61
CA ARG A 779 13.67 36.96 7.07
C ARG A 779 15.07 37.09 7.67
N ALA A 780 15.65 35.98 8.14
CA ALA A 780 17.03 35.87 8.56
C ALA A 780 17.90 35.23 7.44
N GLU A 781 19.21 35.42 7.53
CA GLU A 781 20.16 34.94 6.52
C GLU A 781 20.22 33.41 6.48
N VAL A 782 20.15 32.83 5.28
CA VAL A 782 20.22 31.39 5.00
C VAL A 782 20.86 31.14 3.63
N ASP A 783 21.41 29.95 3.42
CA ASP A 783 21.94 29.53 2.12
C ASP A 783 20.81 29.09 1.16
N ASP A 784 20.25 30.07 0.47
CA ASP A 784 19.26 29.91 -0.60
C ASP A 784 19.65 28.91 -1.70
N ALA A 785 20.94 28.77 -1.99
CA ALA A 785 21.44 27.94 -3.07
C ALA A 785 21.51 26.47 -2.62
N LEU A 786 22.02 26.23 -1.42
CA LEU A 786 22.03 24.91 -0.79
C LEU A 786 20.62 24.39 -0.52
N ILE A 787 19.71 25.24 -0.03
CA ILE A 787 18.29 24.88 0.16
C ILE A 787 17.68 24.42 -1.18
N ARG A 788 17.90 25.17 -2.27
CA ARG A 788 17.39 24.80 -3.60
C ARG A 788 18.04 23.54 -4.18
N LYS A 789 19.36 23.34 -4.01
CA LYS A 789 20.06 22.11 -4.42
C LYS A 789 19.40 20.89 -3.75
N LEU A 790 19.32 20.90 -2.43
CA LEU A 790 18.87 19.76 -1.64
C LEU A 790 17.36 19.51 -1.74
N TYR A 791 16.57 20.54 -2.06
CA TYR A 791 15.17 20.41 -2.47
C TYR A 791 15.07 19.69 -3.82
N GLY A 792 15.87 20.09 -4.82
CA GLY A 792 15.94 19.42 -6.13
C GLY A 792 16.36 17.96 -6.05
N GLU A 793 17.40 17.64 -5.27
CA GLU A 793 17.84 16.26 -5.01
C GLU A 793 16.69 15.39 -4.47
N TRP A 794 15.95 15.91 -3.48
CA TRP A 794 14.82 15.20 -2.88
C TRP A 794 13.61 15.10 -3.81
N LEU A 795 13.38 16.05 -4.72
CA LEU A 795 12.37 15.90 -5.77
C LEU A 795 12.71 14.76 -6.76
N GLU A 796 13.99 14.56 -7.08
CA GLU A 796 14.45 13.52 -7.99
C GLU A 796 14.25 12.10 -7.40
N VAL A 797 14.66 11.90 -6.15
CA VAL A 797 14.65 10.59 -5.48
C VAL A 797 13.39 10.32 -4.66
N GLY A 798 12.63 11.36 -4.31
CA GLY A 798 11.43 11.29 -3.47
C GLY A 798 10.37 10.23 -3.85
N PRO A 799 10.11 9.95 -5.15
CA PRO A 799 9.17 8.89 -5.52
C PRO A 799 9.64 7.50 -5.07
N ALA A 800 10.95 7.29 -4.90
CA ALA A 800 11.49 5.98 -4.55
C ALA A 800 11.09 5.52 -3.14
N PHE A 801 10.79 6.42 -2.21
CA PHE A 801 10.42 6.05 -0.83
C PHE A 801 9.15 5.17 -0.74
N LEU A 802 8.29 5.17 -1.78
CA LEU A 802 7.10 4.31 -1.87
C LEU A 802 7.43 2.88 -2.34
N GLY A 803 8.64 2.63 -2.85
CA GLY A 803 9.07 1.33 -3.37
C GLY A 803 9.48 0.31 -2.30
N ASP A 804 10.07 -0.79 -2.74
CA ASP A 804 10.69 -1.77 -1.85
C ASP A 804 11.86 -1.13 -1.08
N TYR A 805 11.99 -1.47 0.20
CA TYR A 805 13.03 -0.99 1.11
C TYR A 805 14.00 -2.12 1.44
N TYR A 806 15.30 -1.84 1.37
CA TYR A 806 16.35 -2.79 1.74
C TYR A 806 17.39 -2.10 2.64
N PRO A 807 17.58 -2.55 3.90
CA PRO A 807 18.72 -2.12 4.71
C PRO A 807 20.01 -2.64 4.08
N LEU A 808 21.04 -1.79 3.99
CA LEU A 808 22.37 -2.15 3.47
C LEU A 808 23.42 -2.27 4.60
N THR A 809 23.08 -1.79 5.79
CA THR A 809 23.82 -1.96 7.05
C THR A 809 22.88 -2.51 8.14
N ALA A 810 23.43 -2.88 9.29
CA ALA A 810 22.63 -3.01 10.51
C ALA A 810 22.07 -1.65 10.97
N HIS A 811 21.04 -1.68 11.83
CA HIS A 811 20.65 -0.52 12.62
C HIS A 811 21.74 -0.23 13.67
N SER A 812 22.06 1.05 13.86
CA SER A 812 22.97 1.51 14.91
C SER A 812 22.72 2.99 15.17
N LEU A 813 22.93 3.44 16.41
CA LEU A 813 23.01 4.86 16.79
C LEU A 813 24.44 5.28 17.14
N GLU A 814 25.43 4.38 17.03
CA GLU A 814 26.82 4.68 17.38
C GLU A 814 27.42 5.74 16.44
N PRO A 815 28.12 6.77 16.96
CA PRO A 815 28.78 7.79 16.16
C PRO A 815 29.92 7.26 15.26
N ALA A 816 30.44 6.06 15.53
CA ALA A 816 31.52 5.43 14.78
C ALA A 816 31.04 4.64 13.55
N ASP A 817 29.76 4.29 13.51
CA ASP A 817 29.20 3.41 12.48
C ASP A 817 28.81 4.15 11.19
N TRP A 818 28.70 3.38 10.11
CA TRP A 818 27.97 3.77 8.91
C TRP A 818 26.53 3.25 8.99
N ILE A 819 25.60 4.02 8.44
CA ILE A 819 24.23 3.53 8.18
C ILE A 819 23.85 3.78 6.73
N ALA A 820 23.26 2.79 6.07
CA ALA A 820 22.84 2.91 4.68
C ALA A 820 21.64 2.00 4.34
N TRP A 821 20.88 2.43 3.34
CA TRP A 821 19.72 1.71 2.82
C TRP A 821 19.45 2.02 1.35
N GLN A 822 18.70 1.14 0.69
CA GLN A 822 18.22 1.26 -0.67
C GLN A 822 16.69 1.35 -0.68
N PHE A 823 16.16 2.18 -1.58
CA PHE A 823 14.77 2.11 -2.02
C PHE A 823 14.71 1.74 -3.50
N HIS A 824 13.70 0.95 -3.92
CA HIS A 824 13.58 0.42 -5.28
C HIS A 824 12.13 0.39 -5.80
N LEU A 825 11.88 1.07 -6.92
CA LEU A 825 10.62 1.05 -7.66
C LEU A 825 10.69 0.00 -8.78
N ARG A 826 10.33 -1.25 -8.44
CA ARG A 826 10.41 -2.44 -9.32
C ARG A 826 9.95 -2.14 -10.75
N ASP A 827 8.76 -1.56 -10.90
CA ASP A 827 8.09 -1.42 -12.20
C ASP A 827 8.81 -0.45 -13.15
N SER A 828 9.59 0.48 -12.60
CA SER A 828 10.35 1.46 -13.37
C SER A 828 11.85 1.17 -13.44
N GLY A 829 12.35 0.16 -12.70
CA GLY A 829 13.77 -0.10 -12.54
C GLY A 829 14.57 1.07 -11.94
N ARG A 830 13.90 1.98 -11.21
CA ARG A 830 14.50 3.16 -10.58
C ARG A 830 14.66 2.97 -9.09
N GLY A 831 15.55 3.73 -8.47
CA GLY A 831 15.58 3.87 -7.03
C GLY A 831 16.71 4.76 -6.55
N MET A 832 17.01 4.65 -5.26
CA MET A 832 18.14 5.36 -4.66
C MET A 832 18.81 4.52 -3.57
N VAL A 833 20.04 4.91 -3.25
CA VAL A 833 20.77 4.51 -2.05
C VAL A 833 21.07 5.77 -1.24
N GLN A 834 20.79 5.76 0.06
CA GLN A 834 21.26 6.77 0.99
C GLN A 834 22.31 6.14 1.91
N ALA A 835 23.45 6.79 2.09
CA ALA A 835 24.54 6.30 2.93
C ALA A 835 25.13 7.45 3.76
N PHE A 836 25.39 7.18 5.05
CA PHE A 836 25.81 8.17 6.03
C PHE A 836 27.07 7.71 6.74
N ARG A 837 28.10 8.56 6.70
CA ARG A 837 29.33 8.43 7.48
C ARG A 837 29.24 9.35 8.69
N ARG A 838 29.20 8.77 9.89
CA ARG A 838 29.04 9.53 11.14
C ARG A 838 30.35 10.14 11.64
N ALA A 839 30.22 11.07 12.60
CA ALA A 839 31.30 11.95 13.06
C ALA A 839 32.51 11.22 13.66
N GLU A 840 32.35 9.99 14.16
CA GLU A 840 33.46 9.21 14.72
C GLU A 840 33.92 8.07 13.79
N SER A 841 33.36 7.91 12.59
CA SER A 841 33.74 6.80 11.72
C SER A 841 35.15 6.94 11.10
N THR A 842 36.02 5.97 11.40
CA THR A 842 37.39 5.87 10.88
C THR A 842 37.44 5.36 9.44
N PHE A 843 36.43 4.62 8.99
CA PHE A 843 36.29 4.16 7.61
C PHE A 843 35.70 5.27 6.74
N PHE A 844 36.32 5.55 5.59
CA PHE A 844 35.91 6.62 4.66
C PHE A 844 35.07 6.12 3.47
N GLY A 845 34.87 4.81 3.33
CA GLY A 845 34.00 4.25 2.29
C GLY A 845 33.59 2.81 2.59
N CYS A 846 32.48 2.41 1.96
CA CYS A 846 31.84 1.10 2.09
C CYS A 846 31.44 0.55 0.71
N GLU A 847 31.25 -0.76 0.62
CA GLU A 847 30.74 -1.46 -0.56
C GLU A 847 29.38 -2.08 -0.19
N PHE A 848 28.32 -1.67 -0.86
CA PHE A 848 26.95 -2.05 -0.55
C PHE A 848 26.35 -2.92 -1.65
N ARG A 849 26.00 -4.17 -1.34
CA ARG A 849 25.29 -5.06 -2.28
C ARG A 849 23.82 -4.66 -2.38
N LEU A 850 23.40 -4.23 -3.56
CA LEU A 850 22.01 -3.84 -3.81
C LEU A 850 21.12 -5.08 -3.96
N ARG A 851 19.81 -4.90 -3.77
CA ARG A 851 18.77 -5.93 -3.83
C ARG A 851 17.66 -5.52 -4.79
N GLY A 852 16.83 -6.49 -5.20
CA GLY A 852 15.63 -6.26 -6.00
C GLY A 852 15.86 -5.90 -7.48
N LEU A 853 17.11 -5.72 -7.91
CA LEU A 853 17.44 -5.34 -9.30
C LEU A 853 17.28 -6.50 -10.28
N ASP A 854 16.89 -6.17 -11.51
CA ASP A 854 17.06 -7.05 -12.68
C ASP A 854 18.56 -7.23 -12.97
N ALA A 855 19.05 -8.47 -12.96
CA ALA A 855 20.49 -8.77 -12.94
C ALA A 855 21.21 -8.42 -14.24
N ASP A 856 20.60 -8.65 -15.40
CA ASP A 856 21.28 -8.41 -16.69
C ASP A 856 20.83 -7.11 -17.37
N ALA A 857 19.95 -6.34 -16.72
CA ALA A 857 19.73 -4.93 -17.05
C ALA A 857 20.96 -4.08 -16.72
N THR A 858 21.21 -3.04 -17.53
CA THR A 858 22.22 -2.01 -17.25
C THR A 858 21.57 -0.83 -16.54
N TYR A 859 22.22 -0.33 -15.49
CA TYR A 859 21.79 0.83 -14.71
C TYR A 859 22.76 1.99 -14.89
N GLU A 860 22.21 3.18 -15.06
CA GLU A 860 22.91 4.42 -14.81
C GLU A 860 22.84 4.72 -13.33
N VAL A 861 24.00 4.97 -12.73
CA VAL A 861 24.18 5.19 -11.32
C VAL A 861 24.85 6.54 -11.14
N THR A 862 24.19 7.44 -10.42
CA THR A 862 24.60 8.85 -10.26
C THR A 862 24.63 9.22 -8.79
N ASN A 863 25.81 9.55 -8.28
CA ASN A 863 25.96 10.17 -6.96
C ASN A 863 25.59 11.65 -7.09
N LEU A 864 24.64 12.17 -6.31
CA LEU A 864 24.13 13.55 -6.46
C LEU A 864 25.13 14.65 -6.05
N ASP A 865 26.33 14.27 -5.62
CA ASP A 865 27.48 15.18 -5.43
C ASP A 865 28.55 15.09 -6.55
N ASP A 866 28.40 14.19 -7.52
CA ASP A 866 29.28 14.04 -8.69
C ASP A 866 28.45 14.17 -9.99
N ALA A 867 28.94 14.94 -10.95
CA ALA A 867 28.28 15.15 -12.23
C ALA A 867 28.44 13.97 -13.22
N SER A 868 29.17 12.91 -12.84
CA SER A 868 29.60 11.82 -13.73
C SER A 868 28.79 10.53 -13.50
N PRO A 869 27.69 10.28 -14.24
CA PRO A 869 27.00 9.00 -14.17
C PRO A 869 27.89 7.84 -14.62
N VAL A 870 27.83 6.70 -13.93
CA VAL A 870 28.49 5.45 -14.32
C VAL A 870 27.47 4.41 -14.74
N ARG A 871 27.84 3.52 -15.66
CA ARG A 871 27.00 2.38 -16.08
C ARG A 871 27.48 1.10 -15.42
N MET A 872 26.58 0.38 -14.78
CA MET A 872 26.83 -0.90 -14.11
C MET A 872 25.66 -1.86 -14.38
N SER A 873 25.91 -3.16 -14.55
CA SER A 873 24.80 -4.13 -14.60
C SER A 873 24.18 -4.36 -13.22
N GLY A 874 22.92 -4.81 -13.17
CA GLY A 874 22.29 -5.20 -11.92
C GLY A 874 23.11 -6.26 -11.17
N ARG A 875 23.67 -7.23 -11.90
CA ARG A 875 24.59 -8.24 -11.40
C ARG A 875 25.83 -7.64 -10.74
N GLN A 876 26.46 -6.64 -11.36
CA GLN A 876 27.59 -5.93 -10.75
C GLN A 876 27.18 -5.24 -9.44
N LEU A 877 26.01 -4.61 -9.41
CA LEU A 877 25.47 -3.91 -8.23
C LEU A 877 25.02 -4.87 -7.10
N MET A 878 24.54 -6.07 -7.44
CA MET A 878 24.07 -7.08 -6.48
C MET A 878 25.20 -7.97 -5.95
N GLU A 879 26.08 -8.48 -6.82
CA GLU A 879 27.14 -9.41 -6.44
C GLU A 879 28.42 -8.66 -6.01
N GLY A 880 28.84 -7.68 -6.81
CA GLY A 880 30.05 -6.86 -6.58
C GLY A 880 29.83 -5.63 -5.70
N GLY A 881 28.62 -5.10 -5.65
CA GLY A 881 28.24 -3.98 -4.79
C GLY A 881 28.56 -2.59 -5.36
N LEU A 882 27.79 -1.61 -4.87
CA LEU A 882 28.01 -0.18 -5.09
C LEU A 882 29.03 0.35 -4.07
N ARG A 883 30.15 0.88 -4.56
CA ARG A 883 31.17 1.53 -3.70
C ARG A 883 30.82 2.99 -3.48
N ILE A 884 30.73 3.40 -2.22
CA ILE A 884 30.48 4.78 -1.81
C ILE A 884 31.63 5.23 -0.90
N ALA A 885 32.26 6.35 -1.24
CA ALA A 885 33.28 7.00 -0.42
C ALA A 885 32.79 8.41 -0.01
N ILE A 886 32.90 8.72 1.28
CA ILE A 886 32.48 10.00 1.87
C ILE A 886 33.68 10.59 2.61
N PRO A 887 34.42 11.55 2.00
CA PRO A 887 35.58 12.17 2.64
C PRO A 887 35.23 12.97 3.91
N GLY A 888 34.07 13.64 3.91
CA GLY A 888 33.54 14.39 5.06
C GLY A 888 33.23 13.51 6.26
N ARG A 889 33.36 14.06 7.47
CA ARG A 889 33.12 13.39 8.75
C ARG A 889 32.52 14.40 9.74
N PRO A 890 31.19 14.43 9.94
CA PRO A 890 30.18 13.61 9.29
C PRO A 890 30.00 13.95 7.79
N GLY A 891 29.31 13.08 7.05
CA GLY A 891 28.95 13.30 5.65
C GLY A 891 27.91 12.27 5.15
N ALA A 892 27.20 12.60 4.08
CA ALA A 892 26.16 11.76 3.49
C ALA A 892 26.30 11.72 1.96
N ALA A 893 25.99 10.59 1.34
CA ALA A 893 25.83 10.44 -0.10
C ALA A 893 24.41 9.98 -0.42
N VAL A 894 23.85 10.49 -1.52
CA VAL A 894 22.63 9.97 -2.15
C VAL A 894 23.02 9.55 -3.56
N VAL A 895 22.78 8.29 -3.89
CA VAL A 895 23.06 7.72 -5.21
C VAL A 895 21.74 7.30 -5.85
N ALA A 896 21.30 8.05 -6.86
CA ALA A 896 20.17 7.67 -7.69
C ALA A 896 20.61 6.60 -8.68
N TYR A 897 19.70 5.68 -9.02
CA TYR A 897 19.93 4.73 -10.12
C TYR A 897 18.65 4.50 -10.93
N ARG A 898 18.84 4.20 -12.21
CA ARG A 898 17.77 3.87 -13.17
C ARG A 898 18.30 2.93 -14.25
N ILE A 899 17.45 2.04 -14.77
CA ILE A 899 17.81 1.26 -15.97
C ILE A 899 18.08 2.23 -17.13
N VAL A 900 19.18 2.00 -17.87
CA VAL A 900 19.51 2.73 -19.11
C VAL A 900 20.08 1.82 -20.19
N GLY A 901 19.89 2.25 -21.43
CA GLY A 901 20.20 1.45 -22.59
C GLY A 901 19.16 0.35 -22.76
N ASP A 902 19.03 -0.09 -24.00
CA ASP A 902 18.10 -1.12 -24.39
C ASP A 902 18.46 -2.39 -23.63
N ARG A 903 17.45 -3.18 -23.24
CA ARG A 903 17.70 -4.58 -22.89
C ARG A 903 18.28 -5.23 -24.15
N ALA A 904 19.61 -5.43 -24.17
CA ALA A 904 20.22 -6.36 -25.10
C ALA A 904 19.54 -7.72 -24.91
N PRO A 905 19.20 -8.41 -26.02
CA PRO A 905 17.99 -9.23 -26.14
C PRO A 905 17.86 -10.40 -25.14
#